data_AF-A0A151I9F5-F1
#
_entry.id   AF-A0A151I9F5-F1
#
_cell.length_a   1.000
_cell.length_b   1.000
_cell.length_c   1.000
_cell.angle_alpha   90.00
_cell.angle_beta   90.00
_cell.angle_gamma   90.00
#
_symmetry.space_group_name_H-M   'P 1'
#
loop_
_entity.id
_entity.type
_entity.pdbx_description
1 polymer ?
#
loop_
_entity_poly.entity_id
_entity_poly.type
_entity_poly.pdbx_seq_one_letter_code
_entity_poly.pdbx_strand_id
1 'polypeptide(L)'
;YDTRTTIFSPEGRLYQVEYAMEAISHAGTCLGILANDGILLAAEKRNTNKLLDEVFFSEKIYKLNDDIVCSVAGITSDANVLTNELRLIAQRYLLQYGEAIPCEQLVSWLCDVKQAYTQYGGKRPFGVSILYMGWDKYYGYQLYQSDPSGNYGGWKATCIGNNSAAAVSSLKQEYKEGETTLKDAMALAIKVLSKTLDMNKLTAEKVEMAILTREDGKTKTKILPANEVNALIAEHDRLEALAEQAKKEKQKSNINSNLAFEFSVNMNVVHIVKELSAQCIGADELRQQRAKIQELANNTSAQLKRNVYQNYMQFIETAKEISHLESEMYQLSQLLSEQRALLSTLGSTRTTGVVFEDLSESQQENSADSISKEEEQKQKLIQLIENVEGALSLAETPGRVCLHEGSLLELDPIEGTPLKRIHAYLFNDVLMVASWLANGGRRGPPRYKMQAVYNLESLAIVNVRDHGTVKLAFKLLAFSDTRVFQCATATSKVKWLDKCEQAKRAKLAEENLVNVPENNKHSKKEDKEAPSRSMSLESNTLGMEDDDDLEYKTPPEWVLEVAEDLDSCIAQRHFNEAYVLLEKAKDYLRDVQSTPLLMEIQTKVNERGCSLVNVLTKELELSAEARSLQGGGLRSARRAVKLLIQLNRSAQACQLYLQLCSAVLRARLDRIRQDGTIVAYVKQHSAIAFSNIVEIAREFLKTFPKSTNCTSGLVVWCSQEIKYLTLHLSQLLFVPQVTLSTLVECIVAVRSHCDQLIQLGMDFRFQLDGQLRSPLIKTIKAVGKDSLDTVKRHIAEDNWRPTNLETSQNLQKLLTELDDLGISVPSLQTNDCWIPLTYNTITFAKLYVRLLEDCLSIVTPELITTIDDVLVFVMRVEVQHLIVSLTDPKLKQERKLVQNNAAYVRDVVIVRGLELYKSATNLKFTKLLALKEQIVFESLSPTKPRPAPRTSVPKYSTTEYL
;
A
#
# COMPACT_ATOMS: atom_id res chain seq x y z
N TYR A 1 -15.86 -5.82 -4.68
CA TYR A 1 -14.50 -5.90 -4.11
C TYR A 1 -14.06 -4.49 -3.80
N ASP A 2 -13.69 -4.22 -2.55
CA ASP A 2 -13.31 -2.88 -2.09
C ASP A 2 -12.02 -2.42 -2.80
N THR A 3 -12.16 -1.47 -3.74
CA THR A 3 -11.05 -0.98 -4.57
C THR A 3 -10.32 0.21 -3.96
N ARG A 4 -10.76 0.73 -2.81
CA ARG A 4 -10.20 1.93 -2.17
C ARG A 4 -9.65 1.57 -0.80
N THR A 5 -8.53 0.86 -0.78
CA THR A 5 -7.96 0.31 0.46
C THR A 5 -7.29 1.35 1.36
N THR A 6 -6.84 2.48 0.81
CA THR A 6 -6.07 3.52 1.50
C THR A 6 -6.84 4.83 1.61
N ILE A 7 -8.15 4.76 1.91
CA ILE A 7 -8.98 5.95 2.17
C ILE A 7 -9.48 5.92 3.60
N PHE A 8 -9.70 7.11 4.16
CA PHE A 8 -10.40 7.24 5.43
C PHE A 8 -11.89 6.87 5.26
N SER A 9 -12.42 6.21 6.28
CA SER A 9 -13.86 6.12 6.51
C SER A 9 -14.41 7.50 6.90
N PRO A 10 -15.73 7.69 6.86
CA PRO A 10 -16.36 8.93 7.35
C PRO A 10 -16.05 9.24 8.82
N GLU A 11 -15.65 8.23 9.61
CA GLU A 11 -15.26 8.37 11.02
C GLU A 11 -13.75 8.62 11.20
N GLY A 12 -12.98 8.78 10.12
CA GLY A 12 -11.52 8.94 10.18
C GLY A 12 -10.76 7.65 10.45
N ARG A 13 -11.36 6.48 10.16
CA ARG A 13 -10.76 5.15 10.40
C ARG A 13 -10.29 4.51 9.09
N LEU A 14 -9.34 3.56 9.17
CA LEU A 14 -8.87 2.80 8.00
C LEU A 14 -9.41 1.37 8.05
N TYR A 15 -10.51 1.09 7.34
CA TYR A 15 -11.21 -0.20 7.43
C TYR A 15 -10.31 -1.40 7.11
N GLN A 16 -9.43 -1.29 6.10
CA GLN A 16 -8.53 -2.40 5.74
C GLN A 16 -7.52 -2.73 6.84
N VAL A 17 -7.11 -1.74 7.64
CA VAL A 17 -6.23 -1.96 8.79
C VAL A 17 -6.99 -2.68 9.91
N GLU A 18 -8.25 -2.32 10.14
CA GLU A 18 -9.10 -2.99 11.14
C GLU A 18 -9.39 -4.44 10.75
N TYR A 19 -9.66 -4.70 9.48
CA TYR A 19 -9.83 -6.06 8.98
C TYR A 19 -8.55 -6.88 9.09
N ALA A 20 -7.38 -6.26 8.89
CA ALA A 20 -6.09 -6.90 9.12
C ALA A 20 -5.86 -7.23 10.60
N MET A 21 -6.26 -6.33 11.52
CA MET A 21 -6.22 -6.58 12.97
C MET A 21 -7.12 -7.76 13.37
N GLU A 22 -8.32 -7.85 12.79
CA GLU A 22 -9.22 -8.98 13.04
C GLU A 22 -8.66 -10.29 12.48
N ALA A 23 -8.01 -10.26 11.31
CA ALA A 23 -7.33 -11.46 10.80
C ALA A 23 -6.22 -11.95 11.75
N ILE A 24 -5.55 -11.02 12.45
CA ILE A 24 -4.51 -11.34 13.43
C ILE A 24 -5.12 -11.86 14.73
N SER A 25 -6.30 -11.38 15.15
CA SER A 25 -7.01 -11.89 16.34
C SER A 25 -7.30 -13.40 16.21
N HIS A 26 -7.47 -13.89 14.98
CA HIS A 26 -7.68 -15.31 14.71
C HIS A 26 -6.40 -16.11 14.45
N ALA A 27 -5.22 -15.49 14.45
CA ALA A 27 -3.94 -16.18 14.28
C ALA A 27 -3.50 -16.83 15.59
N GLY A 28 -2.63 -17.85 15.52
CA GLY A 28 -2.19 -18.55 16.73
C GLY A 28 -1.42 -17.64 17.69
N THR A 29 -1.65 -17.80 18.98
CA THR A 29 -1.18 -16.90 20.06
C THR A 29 0.35 -16.77 20.07
N CYS A 30 0.87 -15.58 20.30
CA CYS A 30 2.29 -15.34 20.52
C CYS A 30 2.50 -14.27 21.60
N LEU A 31 3.32 -14.57 22.60
CA LEU A 31 3.64 -13.68 23.70
C LEU A 31 5.14 -13.45 23.81
N GLY A 32 5.49 -12.29 24.38
CA GLY A 32 6.86 -11.92 24.71
C GLY A 32 6.95 -11.41 26.14
N ILE A 33 8.02 -11.77 26.84
CA ILE A 33 8.28 -11.37 28.23
C ILE A 33 9.74 -10.94 28.35
N LEU A 34 9.94 -9.70 28.81
CA LEU A 34 11.23 -9.12 29.15
C LEU A 34 11.62 -9.50 30.57
N ALA A 35 12.79 -10.11 30.73
CA ALA A 35 13.41 -10.38 32.02
C ALA A 35 14.70 -9.55 32.17
N ASN A 36 15.25 -9.50 33.39
CA ASN A 36 16.48 -8.76 33.65
C ASN A 36 17.71 -9.38 32.98
N ASP A 37 17.74 -10.71 32.90
CA ASP A 37 18.83 -11.55 32.41
C ASP A 37 18.63 -12.02 30.95
N GLY A 38 17.47 -11.71 30.33
CA GLY A 38 17.19 -12.06 28.94
C GLY A 38 15.77 -11.72 28.49
N ILE A 39 15.39 -12.20 27.31
CA ILE A 39 14.04 -12.06 26.75
C ILE A 39 13.55 -13.41 26.25
N LEU A 40 12.26 -13.67 26.43
CA LEU A 40 11.58 -14.86 25.94
C LEU A 40 10.50 -14.48 24.93
N LEU A 41 10.45 -15.22 23.82
CA LEU A 41 9.27 -15.31 22.94
C LEU A 41 8.69 -16.71 23.03
N ALA A 42 7.38 -16.81 23.21
CA ALA A 42 6.64 -18.06 23.18
C ALA A 42 5.48 -17.97 22.19
N ALA A 43 5.31 -18.97 21.35
CA ALA A 43 4.31 -18.98 20.29
C ALA A 43 3.59 -20.33 20.19
N GLU A 44 2.29 -20.29 19.92
CA GLU A 44 1.48 -21.46 19.58
C GLU A 44 1.81 -21.93 18.15
N LYS A 45 2.17 -23.20 17.99
CA LYS A 45 2.27 -23.88 16.69
C LYS A 45 0.89 -24.34 16.24
N ARG A 46 0.42 -23.80 15.12
CA ARG A 46 -0.93 -24.12 14.60
C ARG A 46 -0.92 -25.36 13.71
N ASN A 47 0.20 -25.59 13.00
CA ASN A 47 0.36 -26.71 12.09
C ASN A 47 1.06 -27.86 12.83
N THR A 48 0.29 -28.72 13.49
CA THR A 48 0.82 -29.88 14.23
C THR A 48 0.40 -31.22 13.61
N ASN A 49 0.21 -31.27 12.29
CA ASN A 49 -0.13 -32.52 11.62
C ASN A 49 1.09 -33.44 11.62
N LYS A 50 0.90 -34.71 12.01
CA LYS A 50 1.96 -35.74 12.07
C LYS A 50 2.65 -36.01 10.74
N LEU A 51 2.06 -35.59 9.62
CA LEU A 51 2.64 -35.71 8.28
C LEU A 51 3.58 -34.56 7.92
N LEU A 52 3.69 -33.52 8.77
CA LEU A 52 4.61 -32.43 8.53
C LEU A 52 6.04 -32.90 8.77
N ASP A 53 6.92 -32.57 7.82
CA ASP A 53 8.35 -32.81 7.94
C ASP A 53 8.99 -31.62 8.68
N GLU A 54 9.43 -31.85 9.91
CA GLU A 54 9.98 -30.82 10.81
C GLU A 54 11.43 -30.42 10.43
N VAL A 55 11.68 -30.14 9.15
CA VAL A 55 13.02 -29.79 8.63
C VAL A 55 13.43 -28.36 9.01
N PHE A 56 12.48 -27.52 9.41
CA PHE A 56 12.72 -26.12 9.75
C PHE A 56 13.13 -25.94 11.21
N PHE A 57 14.06 -25.01 11.46
CA PHE A 57 14.48 -24.64 12.82
C PHE A 57 13.33 -24.06 13.66
N SER A 58 12.33 -23.44 13.03
CA SER A 58 11.17 -22.81 13.69
C SER A 58 10.00 -22.59 12.73
N GLU A 59 8.76 -22.62 13.23
CA GLU A 59 7.57 -22.27 12.44
C GLU A 59 7.29 -20.75 12.48
N LYS A 60 7.40 -20.14 13.66
CA LYS A 60 6.98 -18.74 13.88
C LYS A 60 8.10 -17.80 14.30
N ILE A 61 9.25 -18.32 14.71
CA ILE A 61 10.37 -17.53 15.24
C ILE A 61 11.46 -17.39 14.18
N TYR A 62 11.74 -16.16 13.80
CA TYR A 62 12.67 -15.82 12.74
C TYR A 62 13.84 -15.02 13.30
N LYS A 63 15.05 -15.54 13.12
CA LYS A 63 16.27 -14.76 13.36
C LYS A 63 16.39 -13.67 12.28
N LEU A 64 16.56 -12.41 12.69
CA LEU A 64 16.66 -11.25 11.79
C LEU A 64 18.11 -10.81 11.58
N ASN A 65 18.86 -10.70 12.68
CA ASN A 65 20.30 -10.50 12.71
C ASN A 65 20.87 -11.30 13.90
N ASP A 66 22.13 -11.08 14.28
CA ASP A 66 22.73 -11.79 15.42
C ASP A 66 22.17 -11.38 16.79
N ASP A 67 21.60 -10.18 16.90
CA ASP A 67 21.17 -9.57 18.16
C ASP A 67 19.64 -9.43 18.30
N ILE A 68 18.87 -9.76 17.26
CA ILE A 68 17.42 -9.50 17.14
C ILE A 68 16.73 -10.68 16.45
N VAL A 69 15.63 -11.09 17.06
CA VAL A 69 14.77 -12.20 16.66
C VAL A 69 13.33 -11.73 16.74
N CYS A 70 12.46 -12.23 15.86
CA CYS A 70 11.04 -11.90 15.93
C CYS A 70 10.15 -13.13 15.88
N SER A 71 8.94 -12.98 16.40
CA SER A 71 7.83 -13.91 16.19
C SER A 71 6.64 -13.19 15.57
N VAL A 72 5.86 -13.92 14.76
CA VAL A 72 4.82 -13.34 13.91
C VAL A 72 3.44 -13.93 14.21
N ALA A 73 2.40 -13.10 14.11
CA ALA A 73 1.01 -13.53 14.12
C ALA A 73 0.24 -12.84 12.99
N GLY A 74 -0.52 -13.62 12.22
CA GLY A 74 -1.28 -13.15 11.07
C GLY A 74 -1.05 -14.02 9.82
N ILE A 75 -1.05 -13.39 8.65
CA ILE A 75 -0.87 -14.05 7.35
C ILE A 75 0.60 -14.44 7.14
N THR A 76 0.92 -15.74 7.10
CA THR A 76 2.30 -16.24 7.00
C THR A 76 3.03 -15.80 5.73
N SER A 77 2.33 -15.69 4.59
CA SER A 77 2.95 -15.20 3.34
C SER A 77 3.46 -13.77 3.46
N ASP A 78 2.70 -12.92 4.14
CA ASP A 78 3.07 -11.52 4.39
C ASP A 78 4.23 -11.46 5.38
N ALA A 79 4.23 -12.35 6.39
CA ALA A 79 5.29 -12.44 7.38
C ALA A 79 6.64 -12.81 6.73
N ASN A 80 6.64 -13.71 5.74
CA ASN A 80 7.85 -14.06 4.98
C ASN A 80 8.44 -12.86 4.21
N VAL A 81 7.58 -12.00 3.66
CA VAL A 81 8.03 -10.77 2.98
C VAL A 81 8.64 -9.80 3.98
N LEU A 82 7.96 -9.53 5.09
CA LEU A 82 8.40 -8.57 6.10
C LEU A 82 9.68 -9.04 6.83
N THR A 83 9.79 -10.32 7.17
CA THR A 83 11.01 -10.88 7.80
C THR A 83 12.22 -10.82 6.88
N ASN A 84 12.03 -11.01 5.56
CA ASN A 84 13.09 -10.82 4.59
C ASN A 84 13.50 -9.35 4.46
N GLU A 85 12.54 -8.41 4.44
CA GLU A 85 12.85 -6.98 4.41
C GLU A 85 13.58 -6.53 5.70
N LEU A 86 13.16 -7.02 6.87
CA LEU A 86 13.87 -6.79 8.14
C LEU A 86 15.33 -7.24 8.08
N ARG A 87 15.61 -8.43 7.53
CA ARG A 87 16.98 -8.92 7.33
C ARG A 87 17.78 -7.99 6.42
N LEU A 88 17.18 -7.54 5.32
CA LEU A 88 17.83 -6.61 4.39
C LEU A 88 18.12 -5.25 5.06
N ILE A 89 17.17 -4.70 5.82
CA ILE A 89 17.34 -3.45 6.55
C ILE A 89 18.50 -3.57 7.54
N ALA A 90 18.51 -4.63 8.37
CA ALA A 90 19.55 -4.83 9.36
C ALA A 90 20.95 -4.96 8.74
N GLN A 91 21.07 -5.69 7.62
CA GLN A 91 22.35 -5.86 6.93
C GLN A 91 22.79 -4.59 6.18
N ARG A 92 21.86 -3.81 5.63
CA ARG A 92 22.18 -2.50 5.01
C ARG A 92 22.74 -1.53 6.05
N TYR A 93 22.13 -1.48 7.24
CA TYR A 93 22.64 -0.66 8.33
C TYR A 93 24.04 -1.09 8.75
N LEU A 94 24.26 -2.40 8.94
CA LEU A 94 25.58 -2.94 9.28
C LEU A 94 26.64 -2.61 8.22
N LEU A 95 26.28 -2.72 6.93
CA LEU A 95 27.17 -2.35 5.82
C LEU A 95 27.53 -0.86 5.82
N GLN A 96 26.57 0.00 6.15
CA GLN A 96 26.73 1.46 6.10
C GLN A 96 27.50 2.01 7.31
N TYR A 97 27.21 1.50 8.51
CA TYR A 97 27.72 2.05 9.77
C TYR A 97 28.79 1.19 10.44
N GLY A 98 28.99 -0.04 9.98
CA GLY A 98 29.98 -0.97 10.56
C GLY A 98 29.61 -1.49 11.96
N GLU A 99 28.38 -1.28 12.42
CA GLU A 99 27.86 -1.74 13.70
C GLU A 99 26.46 -2.35 13.58
N ALA A 100 26.06 -3.16 14.56
CA ALA A 100 24.73 -3.76 14.59
C ALA A 100 23.63 -2.68 14.73
N ILE A 101 22.52 -2.86 14.00
CA ILE A 101 21.39 -1.92 14.04
C ILE A 101 20.74 -1.90 15.43
N PRO A 102 20.43 -0.71 15.99
CA PRO A 102 19.64 -0.59 17.22
C PRO A 102 18.25 -1.23 17.05
N CYS A 103 17.71 -1.80 18.14
CA CYS A 103 16.46 -2.55 18.06
C CYS A 103 15.30 -1.68 17.58
N GLU A 104 15.15 -0.49 18.14
CA GLU A 104 14.07 0.45 17.79
C GLU A 104 14.14 0.91 16.33
N GLN A 105 15.35 1.20 15.83
CA GLN A 105 15.52 1.68 14.45
C GLN A 105 15.08 0.63 13.42
N LEU A 106 15.40 -0.64 13.67
CA LEU A 106 14.95 -1.75 12.82
C LEU A 106 13.42 -1.82 12.77
N VAL A 107 12.77 -1.70 13.94
CA VAL A 107 11.31 -1.75 14.05
C VAL A 107 10.66 -0.55 13.37
N SER A 108 11.16 0.65 13.61
CA SER A 108 10.67 1.90 13.00
C SER A 108 10.74 1.85 11.48
N TRP A 109 11.86 1.44 10.88
CA TRP A 109 11.98 1.39 9.42
C TRP A 109 11.05 0.37 8.77
N LEU A 110 10.79 -0.77 9.43
CA LEU A 110 9.75 -1.69 8.94
C LEU A 110 8.35 -1.09 9.08
N CYS A 111 8.09 -0.37 10.15
CA CYS A 111 6.81 0.28 10.40
C CYS A 111 6.52 1.37 9.36
N ASP A 112 7.53 2.10 8.90
CA ASP A 112 7.40 3.02 7.76
C ASP A 112 6.98 2.28 6.48
N VAL A 113 7.55 1.09 6.23
CA VAL A 113 7.14 0.24 5.10
C VAL A 113 5.70 -0.23 5.26
N LYS A 114 5.25 -0.57 6.46
CA LYS A 114 3.84 -0.94 6.70
C LYS A 114 2.90 0.26 6.51
N GLN A 115 3.28 1.42 7.05
CA GLN A 115 2.53 2.68 6.96
C GLN A 115 2.33 3.11 5.51
N ALA A 116 3.35 2.94 4.67
CA ALA A 116 3.25 3.23 3.24
C ALA A 116 2.07 2.53 2.56
N TYR A 117 1.77 1.29 2.96
CA TYR A 117 0.69 0.48 2.41
C TYR A 117 -0.69 0.85 2.97
N THR A 118 -0.76 1.64 4.05
CA THR A 118 -2.02 2.15 4.59
C THR A 118 -2.40 3.50 4.00
N GLN A 119 -1.41 4.28 3.55
CA GLN A 119 -1.61 5.63 3.03
C GLN A 119 -1.63 5.72 1.50
N TYR A 120 -0.85 4.91 0.78
CA TYR A 120 -0.73 5.02 -0.67
C TYR A 120 -0.56 3.67 -1.39
N GLY A 121 -0.65 3.70 -2.73
CA GLY A 121 -0.43 2.52 -3.58
C GLY A 121 -1.66 1.68 -3.90
N GLY A 122 -2.79 1.87 -3.20
CA GLY A 122 -4.04 1.14 -3.45
C GLY A 122 -3.90 -0.38 -3.28
N LYS A 123 -2.99 -0.79 -2.39
CA LYS A 123 -2.77 -2.19 -2.01
C LYS A 123 -3.43 -2.45 -0.67
N ARG A 124 -3.71 -3.72 -0.35
CA ARG A 124 -4.10 -4.09 1.02
C ARG A 124 -2.91 -3.94 1.97
N PRO A 125 -3.11 -3.61 3.25
CA PRO A 125 -2.05 -3.65 4.25
C PRO A 125 -1.56 -5.07 4.49
N PHE A 126 -0.37 -5.20 5.09
CA PHE A 126 0.16 -6.48 5.53
C PHE A 126 -0.63 -6.98 6.73
N GLY A 127 -1.23 -8.17 6.64
CA GLY A 127 -2.06 -8.74 7.70
C GLY A 127 -1.24 -9.40 8.81
N VAL A 128 -0.22 -8.71 9.35
CA VAL A 128 0.76 -9.30 10.28
C VAL A 128 1.16 -8.33 11.40
N SER A 129 1.02 -8.80 12.64
CA SER A 129 1.68 -8.23 13.81
C SER A 129 2.94 -9.02 14.14
N ILE A 130 3.97 -8.32 14.63
CA ILE A 130 5.28 -8.90 14.90
C ILE A 130 5.72 -8.50 16.31
N LEU A 131 6.20 -9.46 17.08
CA LEU A 131 6.94 -9.24 18.32
C LEU A 131 8.43 -9.35 18.04
N TYR A 132 9.21 -8.39 18.51
CA TYR A 132 10.66 -8.35 18.34
C TYR A 132 11.32 -8.47 19.70
N MET A 133 12.21 -9.43 19.87
CA MET A 133 13.13 -9.48 21.00
C MET A 133 14.53 -9.16 20.50
N GLY A 134 15.22 -8.26 21.18
CA GLY A 134 16.59 -7.92 20.81
C GLY A 134 17.39 -7.35 21.96
N TRP A 135 18.69 -7.28 21.76
CA TRP A 135 19.60 -6.57 22.64
C TRP A 135 20.39 -5.53 21.85
N ASP A 136 20.53 -4.32 22.38
CA ASP A 136 21.51 -3.37 21.87
C ASP A 136 22.30 -2.68 23.00
N LYS A 137 23.35 -1.96 22.61
CA LYS A 137 24.25 -1.27 23.53
C LYS A 137 23.65 -0.03 24.19
N TYR A 138 22.50 0.45 23.70
CA TYR A 138 21.90 1.72 24.15
C TYR A 138 20.89 1.48 25.27
N TYR A 139 19.98 0.53 25.07
CA TYR A 139 18.87 0.25 25.99
C TYR A 139 18.87 -1.20 26.50
N GLY A 140 19.85 -2.02 26.10
CA GLY A 140 19.94 -3.41 26.54
C GLY A 140 18.84 -4.27 25.93
N TYR A 141 18.25 -5.14 26.75
CA TYR A 141 17.16 -6.03 26.34
C TYR A 141 15.87 -5.24 26.07
N GLN A 142 15.30 -5.41 24.88
CA GLN A 142 14.11 -4.70 24.43
C GLN A 142 13.11 -5.67 23.77
N LEU A 143 11.83 -5.47 24.09
CA LEU A 143 10.71 -6.15 23.46
C LEU A 143 9.81 -5.10 22.79
N TYR A 144 9.62 -5.24 21.49
CA TYR A 144 8.73 -4.38 20.71
C TYR A 144 7.58 -5.17 20.11
N GLN A 145 6.47 -4.49 19.88
CA GLN A 145 5.33 -4.98 19.12
C GLN A 145 5.05 -4.00 17.99
N SER A 146 4.82 -4.51 16.77
CA SER A 146 4.28 -3.73 15.65
C SER A 146 3.00 -4.35 15.12
N ASP A 147 2.14 -3.53 14.55
CA ASP A 147 0.84 -3.95 14.00
C ASP A 147 0.72 -3.60 12.50
N PRO A 148 -0.39 -3.95 11.80
CA PRO A 148 -0.61 -3.63 10.39
C PRO A 148 -0.76 -2.14 10.06
N SER A 149 -1.04 -1.29 11.05
CA SER A 149 -1.23 0.14 10.82
C SER A 149 0.09 0.87 10.51
N GLY A 150 1.21 0.24 10.85
CA GLY A 150 2.53 0.88 10.87
C GLY A 150 2.86 1.50 12.22
N ASN A 151 2.05 1.27 13.26
CA ASN A 151 2.41 1.64 14.62
C ASN A 151 3.27 0.56 15.28
N TYR A 152 4.14 1.00 16.18
CA TYR A 152 4.88 0.13 17.09
C TYR A 152 4.94 0.70 18.50
N GLY A 153 5.19 -0.17 19.48
CA GLY A 153 5.40 0.22 20.87
C GLY A 153 6.35 -0.73 21.59
N GLY A 154 7.11 -0.21 22.54
CA GLY A 154 7.95 -1.00 23.45
C GLY A 154 7.15 -1.55 24.62
N TRP A 155 7.39 -2.79 25.01
CA TRP A 155 6.64 -3.51 26.04
C TRP A 155 7.57 -4.27 26.99
N LYS A 156 7.16 -4.40 28.25
CA LYS A 156 7.82 -5.32 29.21
C LYS A 156 7.28 -6.74 29.08
N ALA A 157 5.98 -6.87 28.85
CA ALA A 157 5.37 -8.12 28.44
C ALA A 157 4.14 -7.79 27.58
N THR A 158 3.92 -8.56 26.52
CA THR A 158 2.76 -8.38 25.63
C THR A 158 2.40 -9.68 24.93
N CYS A 159 1.22 -9.70 24.30
CA CYS A 159 0.72 -10.82 23.54
C CYS A 159 -0.03 -10.35 22.29
N ILE A 160 0.16 -11.05 21.17
CA ILE A 160 -0.56 -10.90 19.91
C ILE A 160 -1.21 -12.23 19.51
N GLY A 161 -2.15 -12.20 18.57
CA GLY A 161 -2.88 -13.39 18.15
C GLY A 161 -4.13 -13.65 18.98
N ASN A 162 -4.60 -14.90 18.95
CA ASN A 162 -5.81 -15.34 19.62
C ASN A 162 -5.72 -15.18 21.13
N ASN A 163 -6.84 -14.77 21.75
CA ASN A 163 -6.98 -14.56 23.19
C ASN A 163 -5.95 -13.58 23.80
N SER A 164 -5.40 -12.65 23.00
CA SER A 164 -4.40 -11.68 23.44
C SER A 164 -4.86 -10.82 24.61
N ALA A 165 -6.13 -10.41 24.66
CA ALA A 165 -6.69 -9.63 25.78
C ALA A 165 -6.63 -10.38 27.12
N ALA A 166 -6.97 -11.68 27.13
CA ALA A 166 -6.91 -12.52 28.32
C ALA A 166 -5.45 -12.81 28.72
N ALA A 167 -4.57 -13.00 27.73
CA ALA A 167 -3.13 -13.17 27.95
C ALA A 167 -2.53 -11.94 28.63
N VAL A 168 -2.79 -10.75 28.09
CA VAL A 168 -2.31 -9.47 28.65
C VAL A 168 -2.86 -9.23 30.06
N SER A 169 -4.12 -9.57 30.33
CA SER A 169 -4.68 -9.49 31.69
C SER A 169 -3.91 -10.38 32.68
N SER A 170 -3.60 -11.61 32.28
CA SER A 170 -2.81 -12.54 33.10
C SER A 170 -1.37 -12.07 33.31
N LEU A 171 -0.74 -11.54 32.24
CA LEU A 171 0.61 -10.97 32.31
C LEU A 171 0.65 -9.78 33.27
N LYS A 172 -0.34 -8.87 33.22
CA LYS A 172 -0.41 -7.71 34.12
C LYS A 172 -0.51 -8.08 35.61
N GLN A 173 -1.15 -9.21 35.93
CA GLN A 173 -1.31 -9.65 37.32
C GLN A 173 -0.07 -10.33 37.89
N GLU A 174 0.66 -11.06 37.05
CA GLU A 174 1.72 -11.96 37.50
C GLU A 174 3.14 -11.47 37.20
N TYR A 175 3.30 -10.57 36.23
CA TYR A 175 4.60 -9.99 35.88
C TYR A 175 5.08 -9.01 36.95
N LYS A 176 6.32 -9.20 37.44
CA LYS A 176 6.96 -8.33 38.42
C LYS A 176 8.02 -7.48 37.76
N GLU A 177 7.79 -6.18 37.73
CA GLU A 177 8.72 -5.24 37.12
C GLU A 177 10.07 -5.23 37.85
N GLY A 178 11.17 -5.38 37.12
CA GLY A 178 12.53 -5.30 37.66
C GLY A 178 12.97 -6.48 38.52
N GLU A 179 12.12 -7.48 38.76
CA GLU A 179 12.44 -8.68 39.55
C GLU A 179 12.36 -9.98 38.74
N THR A 180 11.67 -9.96 37.60
CA THR A 180 11.42 -11.17 36.80
C THR A 180 12.73 -11.68 36.18
N THR A 181 13.13 -12.89 36.57
CA THR A 181 14.24 -13.62 35.94
C THR A 181 13.76 -14.39 34.70
N LEU A 182 14.68 -14.84 33.85
CA LEU A 182 14.34 -15.61 32.65
C LEU A 182 13.62 -16.91 33.01
N LYS A 183 13.97 -17.54 34.14
CA LYS A 183 13.28 -18.73 34.65
C LYS A 183 11.84 -18.43 35.04
N ASP A 184 11.61 -17.30 35.71
CA ASP A 184 10.26 -16.86 36.08
C ASP A 184 9.44 -16.50 34.83
N ALA A 185 10.07 -15.84 33.86
CA ALA A 185 9.45 -15.53 32.56
C ALA A 185 9.03 -16.80 31.80
N MET A 186 9.88 -17.85 31.79
CA MET A 186 9.54 -19.14 31.18
C MET A 186 8.36 -19.82 31.88
N ALA A 187 8.34 -19.84 33.21
CA ALA A 187 7.23 -20.39 33.97
C ALA A 187 5.92 -19.61 33.74
N LEU A 188 6.02 -18.28 33.70
CA LEU A 188 4.88 -17.39 33.42
C LEU A 188 4.35 -17.57 31.99
N ALA A 189 5.22 -17.72 30.99
CA ALA A 189 4.81 -17.98 29.61
C ALA A 189 3.98 -19.27 29.49
N ILE A 190 4.43 -20.37 30.10
CA ILE A 190 3.69 -21.64 30.12
C ILE A 190 2.33 -21.48 30.80
N LYS A 191 2.28 -20.76 31.93
CA LYS A 191 1.03 -20.50 32.66
C LYS A 191 0.04 -19.63 31.89
N VAL A 192 0.53 -18.66 31.11
CA VAL A 192 -0.35 -17.83 30.27
C VAL A 192 -0.82 -18.62 29.06
N LEU A 193 0.04 -19.43 28.42
CA LEU A 193 -0.34 -20.30 27.32
C LEU A 193 -1.35 -21.38 27.74
N SER A 194 -1.18 -21.98 28.92
CA SER A 194 -2.13 -22.99 29.44
C SER A 194 -3.52 -22.41 29.69
N LYS A 195 -3.62 -21.13 30.10
CA LYS A 195 -4.90 -20.43 30.28
C LYS A 195 -5.53 -19.94 28.98
N THR A 196 -4.73 -19.63 27.96
CA THR A 196 -5.19 -18.95 26.73
C THR A 196 -5.48 -19.91 25.59
N LEU A 197 -4.88 -21.10 25.61
CA LEU A 197 -5.14 -22.16 24.65
C LEU A 197 -6.34 -23.00 25.11
N ASP A 198 -7.33 -23.18 24.24
CA ASP A 198 -8.55 -23.96 24.50
C ASP A 198 -8.28 -25.48 24.50
N MET A 199 -7.31 -25.94 25.30
CA MET A 199 -6.92 -27.34 25.40
C MET A 199 -6.80 -27.78 26.85
N ASN A 200 -7.27 -29.00 27.12
CA ASN A 200 -7.23 -29.58 28.48
C ASN A 200 -5.81 -29.79 29.01
N LYS A 201 -4.81 -29.93 28.13
CA LYS A 201 -3.38 -30.08 28.48
C LYS A 201 -2.49 -29.47 27.39
N LEU A 202 -1.47 -28.73 27.83
CA LEU A 202 -0.44 -28.18 26.96
C LEU A 202 0.57 -29.28 26.58
N THR A 203 1.00 -29.31 25.31
CA THR A 203 2.03 -30.24 24.83
C THR A 203 3.18 -29.48 24.18
N ALA A 204 4.41 -29.99 24.28
CA ALA A 204 5.57 -29.34 23.66
C ALA A 204 5.49 -29.25 22.12
N GLU A 205 4.75 -30.14 21.46
CA GLU A 205 4.54 -30.08 20.00
C GLU A 205 3.74 -28.83 19.57
N LYS A 206 2.92 -28.27 20.47
CA LYS A 206 2.05 -27.12 20.20
C LYS A 206 2.65 -25.79 20.60
N VAL A 207 3.81 -25.79 21.26
CA VAL A 207 4.44 -24.58 21.76
C VAL A 207 5.86 -24.49 21.25
N GLU A 208 6.22 -23.30 20.83
CA GLU A 208 7.57 -22.94 20.51
C GLU A 208 8.07 -21.86 21.46
N MET A 209 9.27 -22.02 21.99
CA MET A 209 9.89 -21.03 22.87
C MET A 209 11.31 -20.72 22.42
N ALA A 210 11.65 -19.44 22.34
CA ALA A 210 13.01 -18.98 22.09
C ALA A 210 13.42 -17.95 23.14
N ILE A 211 14.64 -18.11 23.63
CA ILE A 211 15.27 -17.19 24.57
C ILE A 211 16.41 -16.44 23.88
N LEU A 212 16.60 -15.20 24.30
CA LEU A 212 17.70 -14.33 23.92
C LEU A 212 18.43 -13.89 25.19
N THR A 213 19.70 -14.29 25.32
CA THR A 213 20.57 -13.98 26.46
C THR A 213 21.89 -13.40 25.97
N ARG A 214 22.64 -12.79 26.88
CA ARG A 214 23.97 -12.25 26.63
C ARG A 214 25.01 -13.02 27.43
N GLU A 215 25.89 -13.72 26.73
CA GLU A 215 26.99 -14.50 27.31
C GLU A 215 28.30 -14.01 26.69
N ASP A 216 29.31 -13.74 27.52
CA ASP A 216 30.64 -13.26 27.08
C ASP A 216 30.58 -12.01 26.19
N GLY A 217 29.61 -11.12 26.44
CA GLY A 217 29.43 -9.90 25.65
C GLY A 217 28.84 -10.11 24.25
N LYS A 218 28.41 -11.33 23.91
CA LYS A 218 27.71 -11.66 22.67
C LYS A 218 26.28 -12.12 22.93
N THR A 219 25.38 -11.75 22.03
CA THR A 219 24.00 -12.22 22.08
C THR A 219 23.94 -13.67 21.60
N LYS A 220 23.27 -14.52 22.36
CA LYS A 220 22.97 -15.91 22.00
C LYS A 220 21.46 -16.10 21.97
N THR A 221 20.98 -16.66 20.87
CA THR A 221 19.59 -17.08 20.73
C THR A 221 19.51 -18.59 20.80
N LYS A 222 18.64 -19.13 21.66
CA LYS A 222 18.37 -20.56 21.77
C LYS A 222 16.87 -20.81 21.63
N ILE A 223 16.50 -21.64 20.65
CA ILE A 223 15.16 -22.22 20.59
C ILE A 223 15.17 -23.46 21.48
N LEU A 224 14.22 -23.54 22.41
CA LEU A 224 14.18 -24.61 23.39
C LEU A 224 13.72 -25.91 22.74
N PRO A 225 14.47 -27.02 22.89
CA PRO A 225 14.07 -28.32 22.38
C PRO A 225 12.83 -28.84 23.13
N ALA A 226 12.05 -29.71 22.48
CA ALA A 226 10.82 -30.26 23.05
C ALA A 226 10.99 -30.88 24.45
N ASN A 227 12.15 -31.48 24.73
CA ASN A 227 12.46 -32.06 26.04
C ASN A 227 12.52 -31.02 27.16
N GLU A 228 13.11 -29.84 26.90
CA GLU A 228 13.18 -28.74 27.87
C GLU A 228 11.80 -28.10 28.06
N VAL A 229 11.03 -27.95 26.98
CA VAL A 229 9.65 -27.45 27.03
C VAL A 229 8.74 -28.40 27.83
N ASN A 230 8.85 -29.71 27.61
CA ASN A 230 8.10 -30.72 28.37
C ASN A 230 8.45 -30.70 29.86
N ALA A 231 9.72 -30.48 30.22
CA ALA A 231 10.11 -30.34 31.62
C ALA A 231 9.46 -29.11 32.28
N LEU A 232 9.38 -27.99 31.57
CA LEU A 232 8.70 -26.78 32.05
C LEU A 232 7.18 -26.98 32.21
N ILE A 233 6.55 -27.68 31.26
CA ILE A 233 5.13 -28.04 31.35
C ILE A 233 4.88 -28.97 32.54
N ALA A 234 5.70 -30.00 32.73
CA ALA A 234 5.57 -30.94 33.84
C ALA A 234 5.74 -30.26 35.21
N GLU A 235 6.69 -29.32 35.31
CA GLU A 235 6.87 -28.54 36.54
C GLU A 235 5.69 -27.59 36.77
N HIS A 236 5.16 -26.97 35.72
CA HIS A 236 3.93 -26.16 35.82
C HIS A 236 2.73 -26.98 36.30
N ASP A 237 2.49 -28.15 35.70
CA ASP A 237 1.40 -29.06 36.10
C ASP A 237 1.56 -29.53 37.55
N ARG A 238 2.80 -29.80 37.99
CA ARG A 238 3.10 -30.14 39.38
C ARG A 238 2.79 -28.97 40.31
N LEU A 239 3.19 -27.74 39.96
CA LEU A 239 2.91 -26.55 40.76
C LEU A 239 1.42 -26.22 40.79
N GLU A 240 0.70 -26.39 39.68
CA GLU A 240 -0.77 -26.29 39.63
C GLU A 240 -1.42 -27.35 40.50
N ALA A 241 -0.97 -28.61 40.43
CA ALA A 241 -1.48 -29.69 41.28
C ALA A 241 -1.19 -29.44 42.77
N LEU A 242 -0.03 -28.91 43.12
CA LEU A 242 0.30 -28.49 44.48
C LEU A 242 -0.51 -27.27 44.91
N ALA A 243 -0.76 -26.30 44.02
CA ALA A 243 -1.60 -25.15 44.30
C ALA A 243 -3.07 -25.55 44.43
N GLU A 244 -3.54 -26.53 43.65
CA GLU A 244 -4.85 -27.15 43.79
C GLU A 244 -4.94 -27.99 45.05
N GLN A 245 -3.91 -28.75 45.41
CA GLN A 245 -3.85 -29.49 46.67
C GLN A 245 -3.80 -28.52 47.84
N ALA A 246 -3.05 -27.42 47.76
CA ALA A 246 -3.03 -26.35 48.75
C ALA A 246 -4.35 -25.57 48.76
N LYS A 247 -5.06 -25.42 47.64
CA LYS A 247 -6.43 -24.88 47.59
C LYS A 247 -7.45 -25.86 48.14
N LYS A 248 -7.28 -27.17 47.91
CA LYS A 248 -8.08 -28.29 48.43
C LYS A 248 -7.75 -28.57 49.89
N GLU A 249 -6.56 -28.23 50.36
CA GLU A 249 -6.09 -28.30 51.75
C GLU A 249 -6.41 -27.02 52.48
N LYS A 250 -6.40 -25.85 51.82
CA LYS A 250 -7.00 -24.61 52.34
C LYS A 250 -8.52 -24.70 52.34
N GLN A 251 -9.13 -25.39 51.37
CA GLN A 251 -10.54 -25.75 51.40
C GLN A 251 -10.77 -26.82 52.45
N LYS A 252 -9.98 -27.90 52.55
CA LYS A 252 -10.11 -28.92 53.61
C LYS A 252 -9.75 -28.36 54.98
N SER A 253 -8.88 -27.37 55.11
CA SER A 253 -8.57 -26.68 56.36
C SER A 253 -9.62 -25.64 56.66
N ASN A 254 -10.22 -24.98 55.65
CA ASN A 254 -11.44 -24.17 55.81
C ASN A 254 -12.66 -25.06 56.10
N ILE A 255 -12.69 -26.32 55.66
CA ILE A 255 -13.73 -27.33 55.90
C ILE A 255 -13.46 -28.07 57.22
N ASN A 256 -12.21 -28.13 57.69
CA ASN A 256 -11.85 -28.68 59.01
C ASN A 256 -11.88 -27.59 60.10
N SER A 257 -11.71 -26.31 59.72
CA SER A 257 -11.98 -25.14 60.58
C SER A 257 -13.44 -24.73 60.55
N ASN A 258 -14.19 -25.07 59.49
CA ASN A 258 -15.64 -25.07 59.47
C ASN A 258 -16.15 -26.51 59.52
N LEU A 259 -16.21 -27.06 60.73
CA LEU A 259 -17.07 -28.19 61.10
C LEU A 259 -18.57 -27.81 60.98
N ALA A 260 -18.96 -27.24 59.84
CA ALA A 260 -20.34 -27.02 59.41
C ALA A 260 -20.53 -27.86 58.14
N PHE A 261 -20.72 -29.16 58.36
CA PHE A 261 -21.24 -30.10 57.38
C PHE A 261 -22.44 -29.47 56.65
N GLU A 262 -22.47 -29.55 55.32
CA GLU A 262 -23.71 -29.85 54.58
C GLU A 262 -25.01 -29.18 55.08
N PHE A 263 -25.02 -27.86 55.26
CA PHE A 263 -26.26 -27.12 55.56
C PHE A 263 -27.01 -26.80 54.26
N SER A 264 -27.53 -27.86 53.65
CA SER A 264 -28.66 -27.76 52.74
C SER A 264 -29.93 -27.44 53.56
N VAL A 265 -30.79 -26.63 52.97
CA VAL A 265 -31.93 -25.84 53.50
C VAL A 265 -32.99 -26.58 54.35
N ASN A 266 -32.83 -27.85 54.70
CA ASN A 266 -33.79 -28.58 55.55
C ASN A 266 -33.08 -29.58 56.47
N MET A 267 -32.98 -29.31 57.77
CA MET A 267 -32.87 -30.36 58.81
C MET A 267 -33.07 -29.82 60.24
N ASN A 268 -33.54 -30.70 61.12
CA ASN A 268 -34.14 -30.42 62.42
C ASN A 268 -33.08 -30.38 63.54
N VAL A 269 -32.92 -29.21 64.19
CA VAL A 269 -31.86 -28.90 65.18
C VAL A 269 -31.77 -29.91 66.33
N VAL A 270 -32.90 -30.52 66.70
CA VAL A 270 -32.98 -31.50 67.79
C VAL A 270 -32.21 -32.79 67.48
N HIS A 271 -32.15 -33.22 66.22
CA HIS A 271 -31.45 -34.46 65.83
C HIS A 271 -29.93 -34.31 65.97
N ILE A 272 -29.41 -33.15 65.58
CA ILE A 272 -27.96 -32.85 65.60
C ILE A 272 -27.44 -32.75 67.02
N VAL A 273 -28.18 -32.08 67.92
CA VAL A 273 -27.81 -32.00 69.34
C VAL A 273 -27.84 -33.40 69.98
N LYS A 274 -28.78 -34.25 69.57
CA LYS A 274 -28.91 -35.63 70.06
C LYS A 274 -27.73 -36.50 69.61
N GLU A 275 -27.31 -36.39 68.36
CA GLU A 275 -26.20 -37.14 67.79
C GLU A 275 -24.83 -36.70 68.36
N LEU A 276 -24.63 -35.39 68.57
CA LEU A 276 -23.45 -34.86 69.25
C LEU A 276 -23.39 -35.26 70.72
N SER A 277 -24.54 -35.25 71.42
CA SER A 277 -24.59 -35.69 72.82
C SER A 277 -24.39 -37.20 73.00
N ALA A 278 -24.71 -38.01 71.97
CA ALA A 278 -24.54 -39.46 72.00
C ALA A 278 -23.08 -39.91 71.83
N GLN A 279 -22.22 -39.06 71.25
CA GLN A 279 -20.79 -39.36 71.05
C GLN A 279 -19.91 -38.99 72.25
N CYS A 280 -20.43 -38.28 73.26
CA CYS A 280 -19.69 -37.88 74.46
C CYS A 280 -20.01 -38.82 75.62
N ILE A 281 -18.99 -39.44 76.22
CA ILE A 281 -19.18 -40.46 77.27
C ILE A 281 -19.01 -39.85 78.68
N GLY A 282 -18.69 -38.56 78.80
CA GLY A 282 -18.54 -37.87 80.08
C GLY A 282 -18.97 -36.40 80.11
N ALA A 283 -19.30 -35.90 81.31
CA ALA A 283 -19.73 -34.52 81.53
C ALA A 283 -18.64 -33.47 81.23
N ASP A 284 -17.37 -33.87 81.26
CA ASP A 284 -16.24 -32.99 80.95
C ASP A 284 -16.02 -32.84 79.45
N GLU A 285 -16.17 -33.91 78.67
CA GLU A 285 -16.12 -33.83 77.19
C GLU A 285 -17.28 -33.01 76.64
N LEU A 286 -18.47 -33.13 77.23
CA LEU A 286 -19.65 -32.37 76.84
C LEU A 286 -19.49 -30.88 77.19
N ARG A 287 -18.83 -30.56 78.30
CA ARG A 287 -18.43 -29.18 78.65
C ARG A 287 -17.39 -28.62 77.70
N GLN A 288 -16.40 -29.42 77.30
CA GLN A 288 -15.39 -29.01 76.32
C GLN A 288 -16.00 -28.79 74.94
N GLN A 289 -16.88 -29.68 74.47
CA GLN A 289 -17.58 -29.47 73.19
C GLN A 289 -18.50 -28.25 73.23
N ARG A 290 -19.24 -28.04 74.33
CA ARG A 290 -20.04 -26.82 74.50
C ARG A 290 -19.16 -25.57 74.49
N ALA A 291 -18.01 -25.59 75.16
CA ALA A 291 -17.06 -24.47 75.13
C ALA A 291 -16.52 -24.23 73.72
N LYS A 292 -16.22 -25.30 72.96
CA LYS A 292 -15.72 -25.23 71.59
C LYS A 292 -16.77 -24.71 70.61
N ILE A 293 -18.04 -25.11 70.75
CA ILE A 293 -19.16 -24.57 69.98
C ILE A 293 -19.39 -23.09 70.35
N GLN A 294 -19.29 -22.74 71.63
CA GLN A 294 -19.41 -21.35 72.06
C GLN A 294 -18.26 -20.49 71.49
N GLU A 295 -17.04 -21.02 71.45
CA GLU A 295 -15.88 -20.36 70.86
C GLU A 295 -16.01 -20.22 69.35
N LEU A 296 -16.47 -21.26 68.64
CA LEU A 296 -16.78 -21.20 67.21
C LEU A 296 -17.91 -20.21 66.91
N ALA A 297 -18.96 -20.17 67.73
CA ALA A 297 -20.04 -19.20 67.58
C ALA A 297 -19.54 -17.76 67.81
N ASN A 298 -18.69 -17.55 68.82
CA ASN A 298 -18.08 -16.25 69.10
C ASN A 298 -17.13 -15.83 67.96
N ASN A 299 -16.31 -16.74 67.45
CA ASN A 299 -15.39 -16.48 66.33
C ASN A 299 -16.14 -16.21 65.03
N THR A 300 -17.16 -17.02 64.72
CA THR A 300 -18.01 -16.80 63.54
C THR A 300 -18.73 -15.47 63.66
N SER A 301 -19.28 -15.12 64.82
CA SER A 301 -19.90 -13.82 65.07
C SER A 301 -18.90 -12.67 64.92
N ALA A 302 -17.66 -12.82 65.42
CA ALA A 302 -16.61 -11.82 65.27
C ALA A 302 -16.14 -11.64 63.82
N GLN A 303 -16.06 -12.74 63.07
CA GLN A 303 -15.63 -12.75 61.67
C GLN A 303 -16.74 -12.22 60.75
N LEU A 304 -18.00 -12.55 61.04
CA LEU A 304 -19.17 -12.00 60.36
C LEU A 304 -19.30 -10.51 60.67
N LYS A 305 -19.05 -10.08 61.92
CA LYS A 305 -18.92 -8.65 62.25
C LYS A 305 -17.80 -7.99 61.46
N ARG A 306 -16.59 -8.56 61.39
CA ARG A 306 -15.47 -7.99 60.61
C ARG A 306 -15.77 -7.86 59.12
N ASN A 307 -16.31 -8.92 58.51
CA ASN A 307 -16.69 -8.91 57.10
C ASN A 307 -17.84 -7.94 56.83
N VAL A 308 -18.83 -7.89 57.73
CA VAL A 308 -19.89 -6.88 57.67
C VAL A 308 -19.26 -5.49 57.80
N TYR A 309 -18.38 -5.20 58.76
CA TYR A 309 -17.74 -3.88 58.87
C TYR A 309 -16.88 -3.49 57.65
N GLN A 310 -16.11 -4.42 57.08
CA GLN A 310 -15.32 -4.16 55.87
C GLN A 310 -16.22 -3.89 54.66
N ASN A 311 -17.21 -4.74 54.44
CA ASN A 311 -18.18 -4.55 53.36
C ASN A 311 -19.04 -3.32 53.61
N TYR A 312 -19.35 -2.98 54.86
CA TYR A 312 -20.15 -1.83 55.26
C TYR A 312 -19.38 -0.53 55.08
N MET A 313 -18.05 -0.50 55.23
CA MET A 313 -17.24 0.67 54.86
C MET A 313 -17.22 0.89 53.35
N GLN A 314 -17.02 -0.16 52.56
CA GLN A 314 -17.11 -0.07 51.10
C GLN A 314 -18.54 0.27 50.64
N PHE A 315 -19.56 -0.25 51.32
CA PHE A 315 -20.96 0.06 51.06
C PHE A 315 -21.30 1.50 51.47
N ILE A 316 -20.70 2.01 52.55
CA ILE A 316 -20.84 3.42 52.95
C ILE A 316 -20.10 4.34 51.98
N GLU A 317 -18.91 3.98 51.50
CA GLU A 317 -18.18 4.77 50.50
C GLU A 317 -18.94 4.80 49.18
N THR A 318 -19.35 3.65 48.67
CA THR A 318 -20.18 3.58 47.47
C THR A 318 -21.54 4.25 47.67
N ALA A 319 -22.19 4.10 48.83
CA ALA A 319 -23.43 4.82 49.12
C ALA A 319 -23.22 6.34 49.27
N LYS A 320 -22.06 6.79 49.78
CA LYS A 320 -21.70 8.22 49.82
C LYS A 320 -21.41 8.77 48.44
N GLU A 321 -20.72 8.02 47.58
CA GLU A 321 -20.51 8.39 46.17
C GLU A 321 -21.82 8.42 45.41
N ILE A 322 -22.69 7.43 45.60
CA ILE A 322 -24.05 7.40 45.03
C ILE A 322 -24.87 8.57 45.56
N SER A 323 -24.80 8.89 46.86
CA SER A 323 -25.54 10.00 47.46
C SER A 323 -24.96 11.37 47.05
N HIS A 324 -23.66 11.45 46.79
CA HIS A 324 -23.01 12.63 46.21
C HIS A 324 -23.43 12.81 44.75
N LEU A 325 -23.45 11.75 43.95
CA LEU A 325 -23.98 11.77 42.59
C LEU A 325 -25.47 12.10 42.58
N GLU A 326 -26.24 11.57 43.52
CA GLU A 326 -27.66 11.86 43.67
C GLU A 326 -27.88 13.32 44.09
N SER A 327 -27.03 13.88 44.95
CA SER A 327 -27.11 15.29 45.35
C SER A 327 -26.67 16.22 44.22
N GLU A 328 -25.64 15.87 43.45
CA GLU A 328 -25.26 16.59 42.22
C GLU A 328 -26.38 16.52 41.18
N MET A 329 -26.98 15.35 40.98
CA MET A 329 -28.09 15.17 40.06
C MET A 329 -29.34 15.91 40.53
N TYR A 330 -29.59 15.97 41.84
CA TYR A 330 -30.64 16.80 42.44
C TYR A 330 -30.32 18.29 42.31
N GLN A 331 -29.07 18.72 42.48
CA GLN A 331 -28.64 20.10 42.24
C GLN A 331 -28.79 20.47 40.78
N LEU A 332 -28.46 19.56 39.85
CA LEU A 332 -28.63 19.77 38.42
C LEU A 332 -30.12 19.79 38.05
N SER A 333 -30.91 18.90 38.63
CA SER A 333 -32.38 18.88 38.49
C SER A 333 -33.02 20.13 39.09
N GLN A 334 -32.50 20.63 40.20
CA GLN A 334 -32.95 21.85 40.86
C GLN A 334 -32.51 23.08 40.09
N LEU A 335 -31.29 23.12 39.53
CA LEU A 335 -30.84 24.17 38.62
C LEU A 335 -31.63 24.17 37.32
N LEU A 336 -31.97 22.99 36.79
CA LEU A 336 -32.83 22.86 35.61
C LEU A 336 -34.28 23.23 35.94
N SER A 337 -34.77 22.89 37.14
CA SER A 337 -36.10 23.29 37.61
C SER A 337 -36.14 24.77 37.97
N GLU A 338 -35.06 25.36 38.47
CA GLU A 338 -34.90 26.79 38.70
C GLU A 338 -34.75 27.53 37.38
N GLN A 339 -34.02 27.01 36.41
CA GLN A 339 -34.00 27.57 35.05
C GLN A 339 -35.37 27.46 34.40
N ARG A 340 -36.07 26.33 34.57
CA ARG A 340 -37.44 26.15 34.07
C ARG A 340 -38.44 27.01 34.81
N ALA A 341 -38.28 27.19 36.12
CA ALA A 341 -39.07 28.09 36.93
C ALA A 341 -38.77 29.53 36.56
N LEU A 342 -37.52 29.94 36.38
CA LEU A 342 -37.13 31.26 35.91
C LEU A 342 -37.66 31.53 34.49
N LEU A 343 -37.62 30.56 33.59
CA LEU A 343 -38.22 30.65 32.25
C LEU A 343 -39.76 30.74 32.33
N SER A 344 -40.37 29.99 33.24
CA SER A 344 -41.81 30.02 33.55
C SER A 344 -42.23 31.34 34.23
N THR A 345 -41.39 31.89 35.10
CA THR A 345 -41.62 33.15 35.82
C THR A 345 -41.37 34.32 34.86
N LEU A 346 -40.34 34.28 34.02
CA LEU A 346 -40.17 35.20 32.89
C LEU A 346 -41.34 35.12 31.89
N GLY A 347 -41.94 33.93 31.74
CA GLY A 347 -43.16 33.72 30.96
C GLY A 347 -44.44 34.24 31.62
N SER A 348 -44.58 34.14 32.95
CA SER A 348 -45.81 34.47 33.69
C SER A 348 -45.80 35.83 34.40
N THR A 349 -44.64 36.45 34.63
CA THR A 349 -44.51 37.84 35.09
C THR A 349 -44.91 38.85 33.99
N ARG A 350 -45.17 38.35 32.77
CA ARG A 350 -45.80 39.12 31.69
C ARG A 350 -47.32 39.01 31.65
N THR A 351 -47.96 38.21 32.51
CA THR A 351 -49.40 37.86 32.34
C THR A 351 -50.33 38.18 33.50
N THR A 352 -50.05 39.17 34.35
CA THR A 352 -51.11 39.74 35.22
C THR A 352 -51.12 41.27 35.22
N GLY A 353 -52.12 41.84 34.53
CA GLY A 353 -52.40 43.26 34.44
C GLY A 353 -53.64 43.55 33.60
N VAL A 354 -54.81 43.36 34.24
CA VAL A 354 -56.20 43.62 33.80
C VAL A 354 -56.35 44.97 33.05
N VAL A 355 -57.09 45.11 31.94
CA VAL A 355 -58.51 45.53 31.79
C VAL A 355 -58.80 45.79 30.29
N PHE A 356 -60.05 45.50 29.92
CA PHE A 356 -60.72 45.57 28.62
C PHE A 356 -60.81 46.94 27.91
N GLU A 357 -61.04 46.81 26.61
CA GLU A 357 -61.92 47.59 25.70
C GLU A 357 -61.34 48.72 24.82
N ASP A 358 -61.27 48.35 23.53
CA ASP A 358 -61.77 49.02 22.32
C ASP A 358 -61.22 50.38 21.84
N LEU A 359 -60.47 50.20 20.74
CA LEU A 359 -60.50 50.92 19.46
C LEU A 359 -59.91 52.34 19.38
N SER A 360 -58.95 52.41 18.45
CA SER A 360 -58.32 53.57 17.80
C SER A 360 -57.29 54.35 18.63
N GLU A 361 -56.02 54.08 18.43
CA GLU A 361 -55.13 54.75 17.48
C GLU A 361 -53.69 54.26 17.67
N SER A 362 -53.02 54.04 16.55
CA SER A 362 -51.56 54.09 16.33
C SER A 362 -50.57 53.71 17.45
N GLN A 363 -49.72 52.75 17.08
CA GLN A 363 -48.43 52.35 17.66
C GLN A 363 -48.50 51.13 18.59
N GLN A 364 -47.65 50.15 18.25
CA GLN A 364 -47.33 48.89 18.94
C GLN A 364 -48.32 47.74 18.73
N GLU A 365 -47.96 46.82 17.83
CA GLU A 365 -47.76 45.40 18.16
C GLU A 365 -47.20 44.65 16.93
N ASN A 366 -45.92 44.28 17.03
CA ASN A 366 -45.18 43.53 16.01
C ASN A 366 -44.41 42.36 16.66
N SER A 367 -44.91 41.81 17.77
CA SER A 367 -44.08 40.95 18.65
C SER A 367 -44.75 39.68 19.19
N ALA A 368 -46.03 39.41 18.91
CA ALA A 368 -46.70 38.20 19.39
C ALA A 368 -46.64 37.02 18.40
N ASP A 369 -46.47 37.30 17.10
CA ASP A 369 -46.51 36.29 16.03
C ASP A 369 -45.11 35.74 15.66
N SER A 370 -44.05 36.26 16.30
CA SER A 370 -42.65 35.82 16.14
C SER A 370 -42.24 34.72 17.12
N ILE A 371 -42.80 34.73 18.34
CA ILE A 371 -42.43 33.81 19.42
C ILE A 371 -43.01 32.41 19.17
N SER A 372 -44.24 32.30 18.65
CA SER A 372 -44.85 31.01 18.27
C SER A 372 -44.10 30.32 17.12
N LYS A 373 -43.54 31.09 16.18
CA LYS A 373 -42.75 30.58 15.05
C LYS A 373 -41.36 30.11 15.48
N GLU A 374 -40.69 30.80 16.42
CA GLU A 374 -39.39 30.35 16.96
C GLU A 374 -39.52 29.05 17.77
N GLU A 375 -40.59 28.89 18.55
CA GLU A 375 -40.85 27.68 19.34
C GLU A 375 -41.11 26.46 18.42
N GLU A 376 -41.91 26.65 17.35
CA GLU A 376 -42.20 25.60 16.36
C GLU A 376 -40.95 25.23 15.54
N GLN A 377 -40.04 26.18 15.31
CA GLN A 377 -38.77 25.97 14.63
C GLN A 377 -37.76 25.19 15.47
N LYS A 378 -37.68 25.46 16.78
CA LYS A 378 -36.85 24.68 17.71
C LYS A 378 -37.34 23.25 17.86
N GLN A 379 -38.66 23.03 17.89
CA GLN A 379 -39.24 21.68 17.93
C GLN A 379 -38.92 20.85 16.66
N LYS A 380 -38.94 21.48 15.48
CA LYS A 380 -38.55 20.82 14.21
C LYS A 380 -37.07 20.44 14.17
N LEU A 381 -36.20 21.27 14.76
CA LEU A 381 -34.77 20.98 14.89
C LEU A 381 -34.51 19.79 15.83
N ILE A 382 -35.28 19.67 16.91
CA ILE A 382 -35.19 18.53 17.86
C ILE A 382 -35.69 17.23 17.21
N GLN A 383 -36.80 17.27 16.45
CA GLN A 383 -37.27 16.11 15.68
C GLN A 383 -36.24 15.64 14.63
N LEU A 384 -35.47 16.56 14.05
CA LEU A 384 -34.39 16.20 13.12
C LEU A 384 -33.28 15.39 13.79
N ILE A 385 -32.90 15.74 15.02
CA ILE A 385 -31.88 15.02 15.81
C ILE A 385 -32.34 13.60 16.15
N GLU A 386 -33.63 13.42 16.46
CA GLU A 386 -34.18 12.08 16.76
C GLU A 386 -34.28 11.18 15.51
N ASN A 387 -34.58 11.77 14.35
CA ASN A 387 -34.85 11.01 13.12
C ASN A 387 -33.61 10.75 12.24
N VAL A 388 -32.58 11.61 12.34
CA VAL A 388 -31.40 11.56 11.46
C VAL A 388 -30.12 11.32 12.26
N GLU A 389 -29.56 10.12 12.12
CA GLU A 389 -28.28 9.74 12.73
C GLU A 389 -27.13 10.53 12.07
N GLY A 390 -26.36 11.26 12.89
CA GLY A 390 -25.25 12.11 12.46
C GLY A 390 -25.57 13.61 12.28
N ALA A 391 -26.81 14.05 12.57
CA ALA A 391 -27.21 15.46 12.41
C ALA A 391 -26.87 16.38 13.59
N LEU A 392 -26.22 15.87 14.66
CA LEU A 392 -25.91 16.65 15.88
C LEU A 392 -25.02 17.88 15.59
N SER A 393 -24.02 17.72 14.72
CA SER A 393 -23.08 18.78 14.33
C SER A 393 -23.74 19.96 13.59
N LEU A 394 -24.91 19.74 12.97
CA LEU A 394 -25.63 20.79 12.23
C LEU A 394 -26.52 21.64 13.15
N ALA A 395 -26.96 21.10 14.29
CA ALA A 395 -27.82 21.77 15.27
C ALA A 395 -27.05 22.68 16.23
N GLU A 396 -25.74 22.48 16.39
CA GLU A 396 -24.87 23.32 17.23
C GLU A 396 -24.55 24.69 16.60
N THR A 397 -24.81 24.89 15.30
CA THR A 397 -24.52 26.17 14.63
C THR A 397 -25.64 27.19 14.93
N PRO A 398 -25.36 28.29 15.65
CA PRO A 398 -26.39 29.27 16.01
C PRO A 398 -26.93 29.98 14.75
N GLY A 399 -28.26 30.06 14.63
CA GLY A 399 -28.94 30.78 13.54
C GLY A 399 -29.42 29.94 12.36
N ARG A 400 -29.30 28.60 12.38
CA ARG A 400 -29.80 27.74 11.30
C ARG A 400 -31.31 27.45 11.41
N VAL A 401 -32.03 27.70 10.32
CA VAL A 401 -33.48 27.47 10.22
C VAL A 401 -33.78 26.49 9.09
N CYS A 402 -34.58 25.45 9.35
CA CYS A 402 -35.06 24.51 8.34
C CYS A 402 -36.20 25.15 7.52
N LEU A 403 -35.96 25.37 6.23
CA LEU A 403 -36.88 26.01 5.29
C LEU A 403 -37.82 25.01 4.59
N HIS A 404 -37.33 23.81 4.26
CA HIS A 404 -38.14 22.78 3.59
C HIS A 404 -37.58 21.36 3.79
N GLU A 405 -38.46 20.37 3.89
CA GLU A 405 -38.12 18.94 3.99
C GLU A 405 -38.97 18.10 3.02
N GLY A 406 -38.42 16.98 2.53
CA GLY A 406 -39.17 16.09 1.63
C GLY A 406 -38.41 14.87 1.13
N SER A 407 -39.16 13.80 0.85
CA SER A 407 -38.64 12.54 0.30
C SER A 407 -38.44 12.63 -1.21
N LEU A 408 -37.26 12.22 -1.69
CA LEU A 408 -36.85 12.23 -3.10
C LEU A 408 -36.30 10.87 -3.52
N LEU A 409 -36.30 10.59 -4.83
CA LEU A 409 -35.68 9.39 -5.40
C LEU A 409 -34.43 9.79 -6.20
N GLU A 410 -33.28 9.25 -5.84
CA GLU A 410 -32.02 9.50 -6.55
C GLU A 410 -31.92 8.61 -7.80
N LEU A 411 -31.60 9.21 -8.94
CA LEU A 411 -31.44 8.56 -10.25
C LEU A 411 -29.96 8.60 -10.67
N ASP A 412 -29.52 7.57 -11.41
CA ASP A 412 -28.20 7.56 -12.06
C ASP A 412 -28.13 8.69 -13.11
N PRO A 413 -27.11 9.59 -13.05
CA PRO A 413 -26.94 10.68 -14.01
C PRO A 413 -26.73 10.24 -15.48
N ILE A 414 -26.25 9.02 -15.72
CA ILE A 414 -25.92 8.50 -17.06
C ILE A 414 -27.02 7.57 -17.57
N GLU A 415 -27.47 6.63 -16.74
CA GLU A 415 -28.42 5.58 -17.15
C GLU A 415 -29.89 5.93 -16.86
N GLY A 416 -30.17 6.90 -16.00
CA GLY A 416 -31.54 7.30 -15.64
C GLY A 416 -32.32 6.23 -14.87
N THR A 417 -31.62 5.32 -14.19
CA THR A 417 -32.18 4.23 -13.37
C THR A 417 -32.30 4.67 -11.90
N PRO A 418 -33.33 4.22 -11.15
CA PRO A 418 -33.52 4.59 -9.74
C PRO A 418 -32.53 3.86 -8.83
N LEU A 419 -31.69 4.64 -8.12
CA LEU A 419 -30.67 4.13 -7.21
C LEU A 419 -31.22 3.89 -5.81
N LYS A 420 -31.77 4.93 -5.16
CA LYS A 420 -32.22 4.85 -3.77
C LYS A 420 -33.19 5.95 -3.37
N ARG A 421 -34.01 5.66 -2.34
CA ARG A 421 -34.89 6.64 -1.69
C ARG A 421 -34.10 7.44 -0.66
N ILE A 422 -34.21 8.75 -0.75
CA ILE A 422 -33.54 9.71 0.12
C ILE A 422 -34.56 10.70 0.69
N HIS A 423 -34.17 11.42 1.73
CA HIS A 423 -34.91 12.52 2.32
C HIS A 423 -33.99 13.74 2.37
N ALA A 424 -34.43 14.86 1.81
CA ALA A 424 -33.64 16.09 1.74
C ALA A 424 -34.21 17.14 2.71
N TYR A 425 -33.31 17.89 3.34
CA TYR A 425 -33.60 18.98 4.26
C TYR A 425 -32.87 20.25 3.78
N LEU A 426 -33.61 21.31 3.48
CA LEU A 426 -33.09 22.61 3.07
C LEU A 426 -33.07 23.55 4.27
N PHE A 427 -31.88 24.01 4.66
CA PHE A 427 -31.65 25.06 5.65
C PHE A 427 -31.37 26.41 4.97
N ASN A 428 -31.25 27.48 5.77
CA ASN A 428 -30.93 28.83 5.31
C ASN A 428 -29.55 28.97 4.67
N ASP A 429 -28.56 28.16 5.07
CA ASP A 429 -27.19 28.20 4.57
C ASP A 429 -26.77 26.94 3.78
N VAL A 430 -27.47 25.82 4.01
CA VAL A 430 -27.03 24.47 3.62
C VAL A 430 -28.21 23.58 3.16
N LEU A 431 -27.98 22.72 2.16
CA LEU A 431 -28.89 21.65 1.75
C LEU A 431 -28.32 20.28 2.17
N MET A 432 -29.03 19.55 3.02
CA MET A 432 -28.67 18.23 3.53
C MET A 432 -29.47 17.13 2.85
N VAL A 433 -28.79 16.01 2.54
CA VAL A 433 -29.39 14.82 1.95
C VAL A 433 -29.12 13.61 2.85
N ALA A 434 -30.20 12.95 3.28
CA ALA A 434 -30.16 11.76 4.12
C ALA A 434 -30.71 10.53 3.38
N SER A 435 -30.06 9.38 3.56
CA SER A 435 -30.50 8.10 2.97
C SER A 435 -31.34 7.28 3.95
N TRP A 436 -32.35 6.59 3.43
CA TRP A 436 -33.22 5.73 4.24
C TRP A 436 -32.52 4.40 4.61
N LEU A 437 -32.49 4.03 5.91
CA LEU A 437 -32.07 2.70 6.35
C LEU A 437 -33.29 1.75 6.44
N ALA A 438 -33.20 0.61 5.74
CA ALA A 438 -34.13 -0.49 5.94
C ALA A 438 -33.74 -1.25 7.22
N ASN A 439 -34.45 -0.99 8.32
CA ASN A 439 -34.31 -1.78 9.53
C ASN A 439 -34.81 -3.21 9.27
N GLY A 440 -33.90 -4.19 9.28
CA GLY A 440 -34.24 -5.61 9.18
C GLY A 440 -35.18 -6.04 10.31
N GLY A 441 -36.48 -6.13 10.02
CA GLY A 441 -37.48 -6.85 10.82
C GLY A 441 -37.81 -6.35 12.23
N ARG A 442 -37.20 -5.27 12.75
CA ARG A 442 -37.55 -4.72 14.08
C ARG A 442 -38.47 -3.51 13.95
N ARG A 443 -39.64 -3.55 14.59
CA ARG A 443 -40.60 -2.43 14.69
C ARG A 443 -39.95 -1.27 15.47
N GLY A 444 -39.68 -0.17 14.78
CA GLY A 444 -39.20 1.11 15.34
C GLY A 444 -39.30 2.22 14.27
N PRO A 445 -39.28 3.51 14.66
CA PRO A 445 -39.39 4.63 13.72
C PRO A 445 -38.25 4.60 12.68
N PRO A 446 -38.51 5.04 11.43
CA PRO A 446 -37.52 4.99 10.36
C PRO A 446 -36.34 5.93 10.68
N ARG A 447 -35.14 5.36 10.83
CA ARG A 447 -33.92 6.14 11.01
C ARG A 447 -33.32 6.49 9.66
N TYR A 448 -33.05 7.76 9.42
CA TYR A 448 -32.30 8.23 8.26
C TYR A 448 -30.83 8.41 8.66
N LYS A 449 -29.92 8.14 7.73
CA LYS A 449 -28.48 8.43 7.91
C LYS A 449 -28.06 9.56 7.00
N MET A 450 -27.45 10.60 7.56
CA MET A 450 -26.93 11.74 6.80
C MET A 450 -25.88 11.26 5.79
N GLN A 451 -26.04 11.63 4.51
CA GLN A 451 -25.14 11.22 3.43
C GLN A 451 -24.27 12.37 2.91
N ALA A 452 -24.86 13.55 2.69
CA ALA A 452 -24.16 14.69 2.13
C ALA A 452 -24.77 16.02 2.61
N VAL A 453 -23.92 17.03 2.68
CA VAL A 453 -24.24 18.39 3.11
C VAL A 453 -23.64 19.34 2.08
N TYR A 454 -24.47 20.18 1.45
CA TYR A 454 -24.06 21.10 0.39
C TYR A 454 -24.25 22.55 0.83
N ASN A 455 -23.20 23.37 0.72
CA ASN A 455 -23.32 24.82 0.94
C ASN A 455 -24.08 25.46 -0.24
N LEU A 456 -24.99 26.39 0.04
CA LEU A 456 -25.80 27.05 -0.99
C LEU A 456 -24.98 27.89 -2.00
N GLU A 457 -23.80 28.37 -1.63
CA GLU A 457 -22.89 29.15 -2.49
C GLU A 457 -22.33 28.34 -3.65
N SER A 458 -21.97 27.07 -3.40
CA SER A 458 -21.37 26.17 -4.39
C SER A 458 -22.41 25.33 -5.15
N LEU A 459 -23.70 25.61 -4.94
CA LEU A 459 -24.83 24.83 -5.45
C LEU A 459 -25.51 25.50 -6.65
N ALA A 460 -25.67 24.74 -7.74
CA ALA A 460 -26.52 25.09 -8.88
C ALA A 460 -27.59 24.01 -9.10
N ILE A 461 -28.86 24.43 -9.07
CA ILE A 461 -30.01 23.53 -9.28
C ILE A 461 -30.57 23.80 -10.68
N VAL A 462 -30.63 22.77 -11.50
CA VAL A 462 -31.08 22.83 -12.90
C VAL A 462 -32.32 21.98 -13.08
N ASN A 463 -33.40 22.58 -13.58
CA ASN A 463 -34.61 21.86 -13.93
C ASN A 463 -34.35 20.98 -15.17
N VAL A 464 -34.54 19.66 -15.05
CA VAL A 464 -34.41 18.71 -16.17
C VAL A 464 -35.77 18.56 -16.86
N ARG A 465 -35.78 18.65 -18.19
CA ARG A 465 -36.98 18.38 -19.01
C ARG A 465 -37.26 16.87 -19.02
N ASP A 466 -38.53 16.50 -18.99
CA ASP A 466 -38.93 15.10 -18.93
C ASP A 466 -38.45 14.33 -20.18
N HIS A 467 -37.73 13.23 -19.99
CA HIS A 467 -37.24 12.37 -21.07
C HIS A 467 -37.15 10.90 -20.62
N GLY A 468 -37.86 10.01 -21.32
CA GLY A 468 -37.83 8.57 -21.05
C GLY A 468 -38.29 8.19 -19.64
N THR A 469 -37.42 7.52 -18.89
CA THR A 469 -37.64 7.09 -17.49
C THR A 469 -37.54 8.23 -16.48
N VAL A 470 -36.97 9.38 -16.87
CA VAL A 470 -36.79 10.55 -16.02
C VAL A 470 -37.98 11.50 -16.19
N LYS A 471 -38.93 11.43 -15.24
CA LYS A 471 -40.10 12.33 -15.18
C LYS A 471 -40.07 13.12 -13.89
N LEU A 472 -40.38 14.42 -13.93
CA LEU A 472 -40.45 15.29 -12.74
C LEU A 472 -39.13 15.34 -11.95
N ALA A 473 -37.98 15.38 -12.64
CA ALA A 473 -36.67 15.43 -12.00
C ALA A 473 -36.00 16.81 -12.06
N PHE A 474 -35.15 17.12 -11.07
CA PHE A 474 -34.22 18.24 -11.10
C PHE A 474 -32.80 17.73 -10.83
N LYS A 475 -31.81 18.45 -11.37
CA LYS A 475 -30.39 18.11 -11.29
C LYS A 475 -29.69 19.07 -10.33
N LEU A 476 -28.92 18.50 -9.41
CA LEU A 476 -28.09 19.22 -8.46
C LEU A 476 -26.64 19.15 -8.95
N LEU A 477 -26.07 20.31 -9.23
CA LEU A 477 -24.69 20.51 -9.63
C LEU A 477 -23.95 21.15 -8.46
N ALA A 478 -23.12 20.38 -7.77
CA ALA A 478 -22.16 20.88 -6.79
C ALA A 478 -20.75 20.71 -7.37
N PHE A 479 -19.83 21.62 -7.06
CA PHE A 479 -18.44 21.51 -7.54
C PHE A 479 -17.82 20.22 -6.96
N SER A 480 -17.64 19.19 -7.81
CA SER A 480 -17.20 17.79 -7.56
C SER A 480 -18.25 16.68 -7.68
N ASP A 481 -19.56 16.96 -7.66
CA ASP A 481 -20.61 15.93 -7.66
C ASP A 481 -21.87 16.37 -8.44
N THR A 482 -22.46 15.45 -9.21
CA THR A 482 -23.65 15.70 -10.03
C THR A 482 -24.70 14.64 -9.74
N ARG A 483 -25.84 15.06 -9.18
CA ARG A 483 -26.93 14.16 -8.79
C ARG A 483 -28.25 14.55 -9.44
N VAL A 484 -29.08 13.56 -9.75
CA VAL A 484 -30.41 13.77 -10.34
C VAL A 484 -31.45 13.23 -9.37
N PHE A 485 -32.44 14.06 -9.02
CA PHE A 485 -33.50 13.70 -8.08
C PHE A 485 -34.85 13.77 -8.75
N GLN A 486 -35.64 12.71 -8.60
CA GLN A 486 -37.02 12.62 -9.05
C GLN A 486 -37.99 12.88 -7.90
N CYS A 487 -38.93 13.79 -8.12
CA CYS A 487 -39.99 14.12 -7.17
C CYS A 487 -41.23 13.26 -7.40
N ALA A 488 -42.01 13.01 -6.34
CA ALA A 488 -43.25 12.24 -6.42
C ALA A 488 -44.39 13.00 -7.15
N THR A 489 -44.41 14.33 -7.06
CA THR A 489 -45.46 15.18 -7.66
C THR A 489 -44.86 16.42 -8.34
N ALA A 490 -45.54 16.91 -9.39
CA ALA A 490 -45.13 18.13 -10.10
C ALA A 490 -45.17 19.37 -9.20
N THR A 491 -46.12 19.41 -8.26
CA THR A 491 -46.23 20.48 -7.25
C THR A 491 -45.05 20.47 -6.26
N SER A 492 -44.54 19.29 -5.88
CA SER A 492 -43.35 19.17 -5.05
C SER A 492 -42.08 19.64 -5.78
N LYS A 493 -41.93 19.32 -7.08
CA LYS A 493 -40.80 19.79 -7.90
C LYS A 493 -40.74 21.31 -7.98
N VAL A 494 -41.89 21.98 -8.24
CA VAL A 494 -41.95 23.45 -8.28
C VAL A 494 -41.64 24.05 -6.92
N LYS A 495 -42.17 23.49 -5.82
CA LYS A 495 -41.87 23.94 -4.46
C LYS A 495 -40.39 23.81 -4.11
N TRP A 496 -39.74 22.71 -4.48
CA TRP A 496 -38.31 22.51 -4.26
C TRP A 496 -37.46 23.53 -5.02
N LEU A 497 -37.78 23.81 -6.28
CA LEU A 497 -37.06 24.82 -7.07
C LEU A 497 -37.25 26.23 -6.48
N ASP A 498 -38.48 26.61 -6.16
CA ASP A 498 -38.82 27.94 -5.63
C ASP A 498 -38.21 28.17 -4.24
N LYS A 499 -38.26 27.17 -3.34
CA LYS A 499 -37.67 27.28 -1.99
C LYS A 499 -36.14 27.34 -2.02
N CYS A 500 -35.50 26.59 -2.90
CA CYS A 500 -34.05 26.68 -3.07
C CYS A 500 -33.61 28.02 -3.70
N GLU A 501 -34.39 28.57 -4.63
CA GLU A 501 -34.14 29.90 -5.19
C GLU A 501 -34.33 31.00 -4.14
N GLN A 502 -35.40 30.92 -3.34
CA GLN A 502 -35.66 31.82 -2.21
C GLN A 502 -34.53 31.80 -1.18
N ALA A 503 -34.04 30.61 -0.81
CA ALA A 503 -32.91 30.47 0.12
C ALA A 503 -31.62 31.11 -0.44
N LYS A 504 -31.33 30.89 -1.74
CA LYS A 504 -30.16 31.47 -2.41
C LYS A 504 -30.27 33.01 -2.51
N ARG A 505 -31.46 33.53 -2.78
CA ARG A 505 -31.72 34.97 -2.88
C ARG A 505 -31.67 35.66 -1.52
N ALA A 506 -32.17 35.03 -0.45
CA ALA A 506 -32.09 35.55 0.91
C ALA A 506 -30.64 35.69 1.38
N LYS A 507 -29.80 34.69 1.12
CA LYS A 507 -28.38 34.72 1.46
C LYS A 507 -27.59 35.79 0.68
N LEU A 508 -27.89 35.96 -0.63
CA LEU A 508 -27.34 37.07 -1.43
C LEU A 508 -27.81 38.46 -0.95
N ALA A 509 -28.99 38.56 -0.34
CA ALA A 509 -29.50 39.82 0.20
C ALA A 509 -28.83 40.19 1.54
N GLU A 510 -28.55 39.22 2.40
CA GLU A 510 -27.78 39.43 3.65
C GLU A 510 -26.34 39.90 3.35
N GLU A 511 -25.68 39.35 2.33
CA GLU A 511 -24.34 39.81 1.92
C GLU A 511 -24.32 41.23 1.34
N ASN A 512 -25.41 41.67 0.70
CA ASN A 512 -25.53 43.03 0.16
C ASN A 512 -25.94 44.09 1.21
N LEU A 513 -26.47 43.67 2.36
CA LEU A 513 -26.88 44.56 3.47
C LEU A 513 -25.69 45.03 4.33
N VAL A 514 -24.51 44.42 4.20
CA VAL A 514 -23.31 44.78 4.98
C VAL A 514 -22.48 45.90 4.32
N ASN A 515 -22.83 46.35 3.10
CA ASN A 515 -22.06 47.35 2.34
C ASN A 515 -22.91 48.52 1.82
N VAL A 516 -23.28 49.51 2.66
CA VAL A 516 -23.53 50.93 2.26
C VAL A 516 -23.22 51.88 3.46
N PRO A 517 -22.55 53.04 3.27
CA PRO A 517 -22.02 53.91 4.34
C PRO A 517 -22.91 55.13 4.68
N GLU A 518 -22.91 55.62 5.93
CA GLU A 518 -23.30 57.00 6.31
C GLU A 518 -22.92 57.31 7.78
N ASN A 519 -21.86 58.08 8.09
CA ASN A 519 -21.67 59.55 8.15
C ASN A 519 -22.18 60.28 9.44
N ASN A 520 -21.23 60.58 10.35
CA ASN A 520 -20.93 61.90 10.95
C ASN A 520 -22.00 62.76 11.67
N LYS A 521 -21.74 63.08 12.96
CA LYS A 521 -21.34 64.43 13.46
C LYS A 521 -21.45 64.55 15.00
N HIS A 522 -20.34 64.90 15.65
CA HIS A 522 -20.24 66.20 16.33
C HIS A 522 -18.78 66.63 16.55
N SER A 523 -18.51 67.84 16.06
CA SER A 523 -17.28 68.62 16.13
C SER A 523 -17.24 69.58 17.33
N LYS A 524 -16.05 69.86 17.87
CA LYS A 524 -15.46 71.20 18.16
C LYS A 524 -14.05 70.98 18.78
N LYS A 525 -12.96 71.35 18.08
CA LYS A 525 -12.12 72.58 18.24
C LYS A 525 -11.47 72.65 19.64
N GLU A 526 -10.17 72.84 19.85
CA GLU A 526 -9.13 73.65 19.17
C GLU A 526 -7.72 73.23 19.67
N ASP A 527 -6.68 73.73 18.99
CA ASP A 527 -5.23 73.48 19.13
C ASP A 527 -4.60 73.64 20.52
N LYS A 528 -3.55 72.86 20.83
CA LYS A 528 -2.14 73.33 20.99
C LYS A 528 -1.18 72.24 21.51
N GLU A 529 -0.01 72.25 20.89
CA GLU A 529 1.33 71.73 21.21
C GLU A 529 1.60 70.92 22.52
N ALA A 530 2.46 69.92 22.37
CA ALA A 530 3.01 69.05 23.41
C ALA A 530 3.86 69.80 24.47
N PRO A 531 4.17 69.18 25.63
CA PRO A 531 5.42 68.39 25.64
C PRO A 531 5.40 67.12 26.54
N SER A 532 6.27 66.18 26.17
CA SER A 532 6.94 65.16 27.02
C SER A 532 7.62 65.80 28.25
N ARG A 533 7.97 65.18 29.38
CA ARG A 533 8.22 63.83 29.93
C ARG A 533 8.24 64.06 31.49
N SER A 534 8.11 63.10 32.40
CA SER A 534 9.18 62.18 32.81
C SER A 534 8.75 61.28 33.98
N MET A 535 9.18 60.02 33.95
CA MET A 535 9.48 59.20 35.14
C MET A 535 10.68 59.81 35.87
N SER A 536 10.60 59.82 37.21
CA SER A 536 11.67 60.21 38.12
C SER A 536 12.52 58.99 38.53
N LEU A 537 13.83 59.12 38.37
CA LEU A 537 14.83 58.77 39.39
C LEU A 537 16.16 59.45 39.01
N GLU A 538 16.67 60.22 39.96
CA GLU A 538 17.81 61.12 39.85
C GLU A 538 19.15 60.38 39.76
N SER A 539 20.05 60.92 38.94
CA SER A 539 21.50 60.97 39.23
C SER A 539 22.16 61.89 38.20
N ASN A 540 22.63 63.06 38.65
CA ASN A 540 23.43 64.00 37.87
C ASN A 540 24.88 63.52 37.77
N THR A 541 25.49 63.59 36.58
CA THR A 541 26.88 64.06 36.40
C THR A 541 27.23 64.31 34.92
N LEU A 542 27.36 65.61 34.59
CA LEU A 542 28.34 66.27 33.70
C LEU A 542 28.64 65.75 32.26
N GLY A 543 28.26 66.58 31.27
CA GLY A 543 29.24 67.31 30.44
C GLY A 543 29.43 66.95 28.96
N MET A 544 29.04 67.90 28.08
CA MET A 544 29.68 68.26 26.77
C MET A 544 29.53 67.23 25.64
N GLU A 545 29.37 67.51 24.35
CA GLU A 545 29.38 68.67 23.44
C GLU A 545 28.81 68.17 22.08
N ASP A 546 28.54 69.12 21.17
CA ASP A 546 27.79 69.05 19.91
C ASP A 546 28.37 68.17 18.75
N ASP A 547 27.53 67.77 17.78
CA ASP A 547 27.62 68.15 16.33
C ASP A 547 26.78 67.25 15.36
N ASP A 548 25.96 67.95 14.56
CA ASP A 548 25.61 67.82 13.13
C ASP A 548 24.95 66.57 12.47
N ASP A 549 23.67 66.76 12.14
CA ASP A 549 23.03 66.71 10.80
C ASP A 549 23.50 65.70 9.72
N LEU A 550 22.68 64.66 9.50
CA LEU A 550 22.53 63.96 8.21
C LEU A 550 21.04 63.78 7.87
N GLU A 551 20.58 64.51 6.86
CA GLU A 551 19.20 64.52 6.34
C GLU A 551 18.87 63.19 5.60
N TYR A 552 18.22 62.24 6.28
CA TYR A 552 17.77 60.98 5.67
C TYR A 552 16.46 61.18 4.88
N LYS A 553 16.50 61.04 3.55
CA LYS A 553 15.28 60.91 2.72
C LYS A 553 14.57 59.59 3.07
N THR A 554 13.31 59.70 3.48
CA THR A 554 12.45 58.53 3.72
C THR A 554 12.22 57.74 2.43
N PRO A 555 12.31 56.39 2.48
CA PRO A 555 12.03 55.55 1.32
C PRO A 555 10.56 55.66 0.89
N PRO A 556 10.24 55.46 -0.40
CA PRO A 556 8.88 55.48 -0.93
C PRO A 556 7.96 54.46 -0.23
N GLU A 557 6.67 54.81 -0.11
CA GLU A 557 5.64 54.01 0.58
C GLU A 557 5.53 52.57 0.05
N TRP A 558 5.59 52.36 -1.28
CA TRP A 558 5.55 51.03 -1.88
C TRP A 558 6.72 50.12 -1.48
N VAL A 559 7.86 50.67 -1.05
CA VAL A 559 9.02 49.90 -0.57
C VAL A 559 8.83 49.45 0.87
N LEU A 560 8.05 50.19 1.66
CA LEU A 560 7.66 49.81 3.02
C LEU A 560 6.64 48.67 3.00
N GLU A 561 5.70 48.70 2.06
CA GLU A 561 4.62 47.70 1.89
C GLU A 561 5.05 46.47 1.08
N VAL A 562 6.20 46.51 0.41
CA VAL A 562 6.64 45.47 -0.54
C VAL A 562 6.67 44.06 0.05
N ALA A 563 6.94 43.92 1.35
CA ALA A 563 6.97 42.62 2.02
C ALA A 563 5.55 42.04 2.18
N GLU A 564 4.57 42.88 2.50
CA GLU A 564 3.16 42.50 2.66
C GLU A 564 2.54 42.17 1.30
N ASP A 565 2.85 42.98 0.28
CA ASP A 565 2.43 42.74 -1.10
C ASP A 565 2.99 41.42 -1.66
N LEU A 566 4.27 41.11 -1.37
CA LEU A 566 4.86 39.82 -1.74
C LEU A 566 4.15 38.66 -1.05
N ASP A 567 3.88 38.77 0.25
CA ASP A 567 3.20 37.71 1.01
C ASP A 567 1.77 37.49 0.49
N SER A 568 1.05 38.56 0.15
CA SER A 568 -0.26 38.51 -0.50
C SER A 568 -0.22 37.84 -1.88
N CYS A 569 0.73 38.24 -2.75
CA CYS A 569 0.88 37.65 -4.08
C CYS A 569 1.26 36.16 -4.02
N ILE A 570 2.10 35.77 -3.06
CA ILE A 570 2.48 34.37 -2.82
C ILE A 570 1.27 33.57 -2.34
N ALA A 571 0.49 34.10 -1.39
CA ALA A 571 -0.71 33.45 -0.86
C ALA A 571 -1.78 33.23 -1.94
N GLN A 572 -1.98 34.21 -2.82
CA GLN A 572 -2.93 34.15 -3.93
C GLN A 572 -2.43 33.31 -5.13
N ARG A 573 -1.20 32.78 -5.08
CA ARG A 573 -0.53 32.05 -6.18
C ARG A 573 -0.31 32.89 -7.45
N HIS A 574 -0.22 34.20 -7.33
CA HIS A 574 0.14 35.11 -8.42
C HIS A 574 1.67 35.22 -8.57
N PHE A 575 2.33 34.10 -8.86
CA PHE A 575 3.80 34.01 -8.83
C PHE A 575 4.54 34.89 -9.85
N ASN A 576 3.89 35.23 -10.98
CA ASN A 576 4.50 36.14 -11.96
C ASN A 576 4.57 37.57 -11.40
N GLU A 577 3.51 38.03 -10.74
CA GLU A 577 3.41 39.37 -10.16
C GLU A 577 4.36 39.47 -8.96
N ALA A 578 4.40 38.43 -8.12
CA ALA A 578 5.39 38.33 -7.05
C ALA A 578 6.83 38.42 -7.56
N TYR A 579 7.16 37.77 -8.68
CA TYR A 579 8.50 37.86 -9.28
C TYR A 579 8.81 39.28 -9.78
N VAL A 580 7.89 39.93 -10.50
CA VAL A 580 8.09 41.30 -11.00
C VAL A 580 8.28 42.29 -9.86
N LEU A 581 7.49 42.15 -8.79
CA LEU A 581 7.60 42.99 -7.59
C LEU A 581 8.95 42.76 -6.88
N LEU A 582 9.38 41.50 -6.78
CA LEU A 582 10.67 41.12 -6.19
C LEU A 582 11.86 41.67 -6.99
N GLU A 583 11.79 41.64 -8.33
CA GLU A 583 12.83 42.18 -9.21
C GLU A 583 12.89 43.70 -9.10
N LYS A 584 11.73 44.38 -9.17
CA LYS A 584 11.61 45.84 -8.97
C LYS A 584 12.17 46.28 -7.62
N ALA A 585 11.91 45.53 -6.55
CA ALA A 585 12.44 45.79 -5.22
C ALA A 585 13.97 45.62 -5.17
N LYS A 586 14.51 44.57 -5.79
CA LYS A 586 15.96 44.32 -5.85
C LYS A 586 16.72 45.30 -6.71
N ASP A 587 16.10 45.84 -7.76
CA ASP A 587 16.68 46.89 -8.60
C ASP A 587 16.75 48.20 -7.82
N TYR A 588 15.65 48.60 -7.19
CA TYR A 588 15.63 49.80 -6.35
C TYR A 588 16.64 49.73 -5.18
N LEU A 589 16.74 48.58 -4.51
CA LEU A 589 17.70 48.37 -3.41
C LEU A 589 19.16 48.31 -3.86
N ARG A 590 19.44 48.13 -5.17
CA ARG A 590 20.80 48.21 -5.73
C ARG A 590 21.23 49.64 -6.04
N ASP A 591 20.28 50.50 -6.39
CA ASP A 591 20.56 51.86 -6.86
C ASP A 591 20.66 52.90 -5.72
N VAL A 592 20.23 52.57 -4.50
CA VAL A 592 20.14 53.50 -3.35
C VAL A 592 21.24 53.25 -2.31
N GLN A 593 21.74 54.31 -1.66
CA GLN A 593 22.72 54.21 -0.56
C GLN A 593 22.14 53.47 0.66
N SER A 594 22.96 52.62 1.28
CA SER A 594 22.54 51.67 2.31
C SER A 594 22.29 52.34 3.67
N THR A 595 21.01 52.57 3.98
CA THR A 595 20.51 53.00 5.30
C THR A 595 20.16 51.77 6.17
N PRO A 596 20.24 51.80 7.51
CA PRO A 596 19.84 50.68 8.38
C PRO A 596 18.42 50.16 8.12
N LEU A 597 17.46 51.05 7.83
CA LEU A 597 16.08 50.68 7.48
C LEU A 597 16.00 49.95 6.12
N LEU A 598 16.81 50.37 5.13
CA LEU A 598 16.85 49.73 3.81
C LEU A 598 17.53 48.35 3.88
N MET A 599 18.51 48.16 4.77
CA MET A 599 19.07 46.85 5.05
C MET A 599 18.03 45.89 5.66
N GLU A 600 17.18 46.37 6.58
CA GLU A 600 16.10 45.57 7.15
C GLU A 600 15.03 45.20 6.09
N ILE A 601 14.70 46.12 5.19
CA ILE A 601 13.78 45.81 4.08
C ILE A 601 14.43 44.83 3.11
N GLN A 602 15.73 44.97 2.82
CA GLN A 602 16.47 44.07 1.96
C GLN A 602 16.51 42.63 2.52
N THR A 603 16.69 42.46 3.84
CA THR A 603 16.63 41.13 4.46
C THR A 603 15.23 40.53 4.32
N LYS A 604 14.17 41.30 4.62
CA LYS A 604 12.78 40.85 4.47
C LYS A 604 12.44 40.47 3.01
N VAL A 605 12.83 41.29 2.03
CA VAL A 605 12.63 41.02 0.60
C VAL A 605 13.37 39.75 0.16
N ASN A 606 14.60 39.54 0.65
CA ASN A 606 15.36 38.32 0.35
C ASN A 606 14.74 37.07 0.98
N GLU A 607 14.26 37.15 2.22
CA GLU A 607 13.51 36.07 2.88
C GLU A 607 12.25 35.69 2.10
N ARG A 608 11.48 36.68 1.63
CA ARG A 608 10.28 36.43 0.81
C ARG A 608 10.62 35.87 -0.57
N GLY A 609 11.75 36.29 -1.15
CA GLY A 609 12.31 35.68 -2.34
C GLY A 609 12.63 34.19 -2.15
N CYS A 610 13.19 33.81 -0.99
CA CYS A 610 13.39 32.41 -0.62
C CYS A 610 12.06 31.67 -0.40
N SER A 611 11.09 32.31 0.23
CA SER A 611 9.73 31.77 0.42
C SER A 611 9.07 31.45 -0.93
N LEU A 612 9.13 32.37 -1.90
CA LEU A 612 8.61 32.17 -3.26
C LEU A 612 9.27 30.97 -3.95
N VAL A 613 10.60 30.82 -3.85
CA VAL A 613 11.32 29.65 -4.40
C VAL A 613 10.86 28.36 -3.73
N ASN A 614 10.67 28.36 -2.41
CA ASN A 614 10.21 27.17 -1.67
C ASN A 614 8.78 26.78 -2.07
N VAL A 615 7.88 27.74 -2.26
CA VAL A 615 6.50 27.47 -2.70
C VAL A 615 6.47 26.94 -4.14
N LEU A 616 7.24 27.54 -5.05
CA LEU A 616 7.35 27.07 -6.44
C LEU A 616 7.96 25.65 -6.53
N THR A 617 8.93 25.35 -5.66
CA THR A 617 9.54 24.01 -5.56
C THR A 617 8.51 22.99 -5.09
N LYS A 618 7.78 23.29 -4.00
CA LYS A 618 6.72 22.42 -3.47
C LYS A 618 5.58 22.22 -4.48
N GLU A 619 5.22 23.23 -5.27
CA GLU A 619 4.18 23.09 -6.30
C GLU A 619 4.59 22.10 -7.41
N LEU A 620 5.87 22.11 -7.80
CA LEU A 620 6.42 21.15 -8.75
C LEU A 620 6.52 19.74 -8.18
N GLU A 621 6.89 19.60 -6.90
CA GLU A 621 6.93 18.32 -6.17
C GLU A 621 5.55 17.69 -6.03
N LEU A 622 4.56 18.47 -5.55
CA LEU A 622 3.17 18.01 -5.42
C LEU A 622 2.57 17.60 -6.77
N SER A 623 2.95 18.28 -7.86
CA SER A 623 2.53 17.92 -9.22
C SER A 623 3.14 16.61 -9.70
N ALA A 624 4.33 16.24 -9.23
CA ALA A 624 4.97 14.96 -9.54
C ALA A 624 4.37 13.79 -8.75
N GLU A 625 3.93 14.05 -7.52
CA GLU A 625 3.32 13.04 -6.63
C GLU A 625 1.83 12.83 -6.89
N ALA A 626 1.11 13.85 -7.35
CA ALA A 626 -0.30 13.78 -7.70
C ALA A 626 -0.51 12.94 -8.96
N ARG A 627 -0.81 11.64 -8.79
CA ARG A 627 -1.17 10.69 -9.87
C ARG A 627 -2.40 11.08 -10.71
N SER A 628 -3.04 12.23 -10.44
CA SER A 628 -4.16 12.77 -11.22
C SER A 628 -3.65 13.62 -12.38
N LEU A 629 -3.24 12.96 -13.47
CA LEU A 629 -2.80 13.57 -14.73
C LEU A 629 -3.93 14.21 -15.56
N GLN A 630 -5.11 14.47 -14.97
CA GLN A 630 -6.25 15.03 -15.69
C GLN A 630 -6.28 16.57 -15.72
N GLY A 631 -5.44 17.23 -14.92
CA GLY A 631 -5.27 18.69 -14.91
C GLY A 631 -3.89 19.11 -15.40
N GLY A 632 -3.71 19.31 -16.70
CA GLY A 632 -2.58 20.09 -17.26
C GLY A 632 -1.17 19.48 -17.25
N GLY A 633 -0.82 18.56 -16.35
CA GLY A 633 0.45 17.82 -16.29
C GLY A 633 1.71 18.66 -16.56
N LEU A 634 2.37 18.42 -17.70
CA LEU A 634 3.57 19.15 -18.12
C LEU A 634 3.31 20.63 -18.49
N ARG A 635 2.08 21.01 -18.83
CA ARG A 635 1.73 22.39 -19.25
C ARG A 635 1.63 23.35 -18.08
N SER A 636 1.03 22.92 -16.96
CA SER A 636 0.96 23.73 -15.73
C SER A 636 2.36 23.94 -15.13
N ALA A 637 3.21 22.92 -15.17
CA ALA A 637 4.58 22.98 -14.68
C ALA A 637 5.49 23.97 -15.43
N ARG A 638 5.19 24.29 -16.71
CA ARG A 638 6.01 25.24 -17.50
C ARG A 638 6.14 26.61 -16.84
N ARG A 639 5.05 27.11 -16.24
CA ARG A 639 5.03 28.44 -15.63
C ARG A 639 5.99 28.48 -14.44
N ALA A 640 5.88 27.51 -13.53
CA ALA A 640 6.73 27.42 -12.36
C ALA A 640 8.22 27.20 -12.74
N VAL A 641 8.51 26.33 -13.72
CA VAL A 641 9.88 26.12 -14.21
C VAL A 641 10.47 27.40 -14.81
N LYS A 642 9.69 28.14 -15.62
CA LYS A 642 10.16 29.41 -16.20
C LYS A 642 10.50 30.44 -15.12
N LEU A 643 9.66 30.56 -14.09
CA LEU A 643 9.91 31.47 -12.96
C LEU A 643 11.16 31.06 -12.15
N LEU A 644 11.37 29.77 -11.91
CA LEU A 644 12.58 29.29 -11.22
C LEU A 644 13.86 29.54 -12.04
N ILE A 645 13.79 29.44 -13.37
CA ILE A 645 14.91 29.81 -14.24
C ILE A 645 15.20 31.31 -14.12
N GLN A 646 14.17 32.15 -14.12
CA GLN A 646 14.29 33.61 -13.93
C GLN A 646 14.84 33.99 -12.55
N LEU A 647 14.56 33.20 -11.51
CA LEU A 647 15.10 33.34 -10.16
C LEU A 647 16.54 32.78 -10.00
N ASN A 648 17.24 32.46 -11.10
CA ASN A 648 18.59 31.87 -11.09
C ASN A 648 18.67 30.52 -10.33
N ARG A 649 17.63 29.69 -10.40
CA ARG A 649 17.57 28.32 -9.85
C ARG A 649 17.39 27.27 -10.95
N SER A 650 18.09 27.44 -12.08
CA SER A 650 17.96 26.59 -13.28
C SER A 650 18.29 25.11 -13.03
N ALA A 651 19.30 24.80 -12.21
CA ALA A 651 19.68 23.42 -11.90
C ALA A 651 18.60 22.68 -11.09
N GLN A 652 18.05 23.33 -10.06
CA GLN A 652 16.97 22.79 -9.24
C GLN A 652 15.68 22.62 -10.05
N ALA A 653 15.32 23.62 -10.87
CA ALA A 653 14.18 23.54 -11.77
C ALA A 653 14.31 22.40 -12.78
N CYS A 654 15.52 22.18 -13.33
CA CYS A 654 15.82 21.10 -14.24
C CYS A 654 15.60 19.73 -13.58
N GLN A 655 16.12 19.52 -12.37
CA GLN A 655 15.96 18.26 -11.64
C GLN A 655 14.48 17.95 -11.36
N LEU A 656 13.73 18.91 -10.82
CA LEU A 656 12.30 18.76 -10.52
C LEU A 656 11.47 18.52 -11.78
N TYR A 657 11.77 19.24 -12.86
CA TYR A 657 11.07 19.05 -14.14
C TYR A 657 11.32 17.66 -14.72
N LEU A 658 12.55 17.15 -14.68
CA LEU A 658 12.87 15.81 -15.16
C LEU A 658 12.24 14.72 -14.28
N GLN A 659 12.16 14.92 -12.96
CA GLN A 659 11.41 14.02 -12.05
C GLN A 659 9.91 13.96 -12.41
N LEU A 660 9.29 15.11 -12.67
CA LEU A 660 7.91 15.18 -13.16
C LEU A 660 7.76 14.45 -14.50
N CYS A 661 8.71 14.63 -15.42
CA CYS A 661 8.72 13.93 -16.71
C CYS A 661 8.76 12.40 -16.54
N SER A 662 9.58 11.88 -15.62
CA SER A 662 9.62 10.45 -15.28
C SER A 662 8.27 9.97 -14.75
N ALA A 663 7.64 10.71 -13.84
CA ALA A 663 6.33 10.36 -13.29
C ALA A 663 5.24 10.29 -14.37
N VAL A 664 5.22 11.28 -15.28
CA VAL A 664 4.29 11.33 -16.42
C VAL A 664 4.53 10.15 -17.37
N LEU A 665 5.79 9.86 -17.70
CA LEU A 665 6.17 8.77 -18.60
C LEU A 665 5.73 7.43 -18.02
N ARG A 666 6.07 7.14 -16.76
CA ARG A 666 5.71 5.88 -16.08
C ARG A 666 4.21 5.70 -15.97
N ALA A 667 3.47 6.74 -15.58
CA ALA A 667 2.01 6.69 -15.52
C ALA A 667 1.35 6.45 -16.89
N ARG A 668 1.97 6.89 -17.99
CA ARG A 668 1.50 6.57 -19.36
C ARG A 668 1.80 5.12 -19.72
N LEU A 669 2.98 4.61 -19.37
CA LEU A 669 3.37 3.23 -19.63
C LEU A 669 2.52 2.24 -18.83
N ASP A 670 2.23 2.53 -17.56
CA ASP A 670 1.39 1.69 -16.68
C ASP A 670 -0.07 1.55 -17.16
N ARG A 671 -0.55 2.49 -17.99
CA ARG A 671 -1.92 2.44 -18.55
C ARG A 671 -2.04 1.48 -19.74
N ILE A 672 -0.92 1.05 -20.32
CA ILE A 672 -0.92 0.13 -21.46
C ILE A 672 -1.35 -1.26 -20.93
N ARG A 673 -2.52 -1.72 -21.37
CA ARG A 673 -3.00 -3.07 -21.02
C ARG A 673 -2.21 -4.12 -21.77
N GLN A 674 -1.93 -5.25 -21.11
CA GLN A 674 -1.31 -6.43 -21.70
C GLN A 674 -2.30 -7.22 -22.56
N ASP A 675 -2.88 -6.57 -23.57
CA ASP A 675 -3.85 -7.20 -24.46
C ASP A 675 -3.14 -7.62 -25.76
N GLY A 676 -2.89 -8.92 -25.95
CA GLY A 676 -2.35 -9.48 -27.20
C GLY A 676 -1.11 -10.35 -27.05
N THR A 677 -0.41 -10.60 -28.16
CA THR A 677 0.86 -11.35 -28.17
C THR A 677 1.98 -10.53 -27.52
N ILE A 678 2.95 -11.20 -26.89
CA ILE A 678 4.11 -10.55 -26.25
C ILE A 678 4.81 -9.58 -27.22
N VAL A 679 4.94 -9.99 -28.48
CA VAL A 679 5.53 -9.17 -29.55
C VAL A 679 4.76 -7.87 -29.77
N ALA A 680 3.42 -7.94 -29.89
CA ALA A 680 2.60 -6.75 -30.09
C ALA A 680 2.69 -5.80 -28.89
N TYR A 681 2.64 -6.35 -27.67
CA TYR A 681 2.78 -5.57 -26.44
C TYR A 681 4.13 -4.87 -26.35
N VAL A 682 5.25 -5.58 -26.60
CA VAL A 682 6.60 -4.99 -26.54
C VAL A 682 6.81 -3.93 -27.62
N LYS A 683 6.30 -4.16 -28.84
CA LYS A 683 6.32 -3.16 -29.92
C LYS A 683 5.56 -1.90 -29.51
N GLN A 684 4.35 -2.04 -28.98
CA GLN A 684 3.54 -0.90 -28.55
C GLN A 684 4.18 -0.18 -27.35
N HIS A 685 4.63 -0.91 -26.34
CA HIS A 685 5.23 -0.35 -25.13
C HIS A 685 6.52 0.42 -25.44
N SER A 686 7.42 -0.15 -26.27
CA SER A 686 8.65 0.54 -26.69
C SER A 686 8.37 1.74 -27.59
N ALA A 687 7.43 1.65 -28.54
CA ALA A 687 7.06 2.78 -29.40
C ALA A 687 6.56 3.97 -28.59
N ILE A 688 5.68 3.73 -27.62
CA ILE A 688 5.15 4.76 -26.72
C ILE A 688 6.27 5.32 -25.84
N ALA A 689 7.14 4.48 -25.27
CA ALA A 689 8.24 4.96 -24.43
C ALA A 689 9.19 5.91 -25.20
N PHE A 690 9.72 5.47 -26.35
CA PHE A 690 10.69 6.25 -27.12
C PHE A 690 10.07 7.54 -27.71
N SER A 691 8.84 7.48 -28.23
CA SER A 691 8.15 8.68 -28.74
C SER A 691 7.94 9.73 -27.65
N ASN A 692 7.53 9.32 -26.44
CA ASN A 692 7.38 10.24 -25.31
C ASN A 692 8.72 10.83 -24.85
N ILE A 693 9.79 10.02 -24.78
CA ILE A 693 11.12 10.52 -24.42
C ILE A 693 11.59 11.57 -25.44
N VAL A 694 11.37 11.33 -26.74
CA VAL A 694 11.67 12.27 -27.83
C VAL A 694 10.86 13.57 -27.68
N GLU A 695 9.56 13.48 -27.41
CA GLU A 695 8.71 14.65 -27.19
C GLU A 695 9.18 15.48 -25.97
N ILE A 696 9.47 14.81 -24.86
CA ILE A 696 9.96 15.45 -23.63
C ILE A 696 11.32 16.11 -23.88
N ALA A 697 12.24 15.45 -24.57
CA ALA A 697 13.55 16.00 -24.90
C ALA A 697 13.43 17.25 -25.78
N ARG A 698 12.56 17.24 -26.81
CA ARG A 698 12.30 18.43 -27.63
C ARG A 698 11.72 19.58 -26.80
N GLU A 699 10.78 19.29 -25.90
CA GLU A 699 10.16 20.32 -25.06
C GLU A 699 11.12 20.87 -24.02
N PHE A 700 12.01 20.02 -23.48
CA PHE A 700 13.08 20.41 -22.57
C PHE A 700 14.04 21.40 -23.25
N LEU A 701 14.51 21.08 -24.47
CA LEU A 701 15.41 21.96 -25.22
C LEU A 701 14.78 23.31 -25.55
N LYS A 702 13.45 23.38 -25.73
CA LYS A 702 12.72 24.65 -25.88
C LYS A 702 12.63 25.44 -24.58
N THR A 703 12.52 24.77 -23.44
CA THR A 703 12.34 25.40 -22.12
C THR A 703 13.66 25.89 -21.53
N PHE A 704 14.78 25.22 -21.82
CA PHE A 704 16.12 25.53 -21.32
C PHE A 704 17.12 25.93 -22.44
N PRO A 705 16.83 26.94 -23.29
CA PRO A 705 17.65 27.23 -24.47
C PRO A 705 19.03 27.82 -24.16
N LYS A 706 19.23 28.41 -22.97
CA LYS A 706 20.47 29.12 -22.58
C LYS A 706 21.29 28.40 -21.51
N SER A 707 20.84 27.24 -21.02
CA SER A 707 21.46 26.55 -19.88
C SER A 707 22.13 25.25 -20.31
N THR A 708 23.38 25.34 -20.77
CA THR A 708 24.20 24.18 -21.19
C THR A 708 24.33 23.12 -20.10
N ASN A 709 24.49 23.54 -18.84
CA ASN A 709 24.58 22.63 -17.67
C ASN A 709 23.33 21.78 -17.44
N CYS A 710 22.15 22.21 -17.91
CA CYS A 710 20.91 21.44 -17.78
C CYS A 710 20.78 20.37 -18.88
N THR A 711 21.50 20.54 -19.99
CA THR A 711 21.46 19.58 -21.11
C THR A 711 22.14 18.26 -20.75
N SER A 712 23.22 18.29 -19.94
CA SER A 712 23.81 17.05 -19.40
C SER A 712 22.82 16.31 -18.50
N GLY A 713 22.01 17.03 -17.72
CA GLY A 713 20.92 16.47 -16.93
C GLY A 713 19.87 15.73 -17.77
N LEU A 714 19.50 16.27 -18.93
CA LEU A 714 18.60 15.60 -19.88
C LEU A 714 19.19 14.28 -20.39
N VAL A 715 20.48 14.26 -20.75
CA VAL A 715 21.15 13.04 -21.24
C VAL A 715 21.20 11.97 -20.15
N VAL A 716 21.52 12.35 -18.91
CA VAL A 716 21.49 11.45 -17.75
C VAL A 716 20.09 10.91 -17.52
N TRP A 717 19.07 11.75 -17.63
CA TRP A 717 17.66 11.34 -17.51
C TRP A 717 17.24 10.35 -18.60
N CYS A 718 17.55 10.64 -19.88
CA CYS A 718 17.28 9.70 -20.98
C CYS A 718 17.97 8.34 -20.74
N SER A 719 19.21 8.35 -20.28
CA SER A 719 19.94 7.13 -19.93
C SER A 719 19.24 6.34 -18.81
N GLN A 720 18.74 7.02 -17.77
CA GLN A 720 18.00 6.39 -16.67
C GLN A 720 16.66 5.79 -17.12
N GLU A 721 15.90 6.50 -17.93
CA GLU A 721 14.60 6.01 -18.44
C GLU A 721 14.77 4.83 -19.41
N ILE A 722 15.80 4.84 -20.26
CA ILE A 722 16.12 3.71 -21.13
C ILE A 722 16.59 2.50 -20.30
N LYS A 723 17.36 2.71 -19.23
CA LYS A 723 17.73 1.65 -18.30
C LYS A 723 16.50 1.03 -17.65
N TYR A 724 15.54 1.85 -17.19
CA TYR A 724 14.28 1.39 -16.62
C TYR A 724 13.45 0.58 -17.63
N LEU A 725 13.27 1.10 -18.85
CA LEU A 725 12.58 0.40 -19.92
C LEU A 725 13.24 -0.94 -20.23
N THR A 726 14.57 -0.98 -20.35
CA THR A 726 15.31 -2.20 -20.67
C THR A 726 15.21 -3.23 -19.55
N LEU A 727 15.23 -2.80 -18.28
CA LEU A 727 15.02 -3.70 -17.14
C LEU A 727 13.63 -4.32 -17.18
N HIS A 728 12.59 -3.52 -17.40
CA HIS A 728 11.21 -4.01 -17.53
C HIS A 728 11.05 -4.98 -18.71
N LEU A 729 11.60 -4.64 -19.87
CA LEU A 729 11.60 -5.52 -21.05
C LEU A 729 12.36 -6.82 -20.77
N SER A 730 13.48 -6.78 -20.04
CA SER A 730 14.25 -7.99 -19.72
C SER A 730 13.46 -8.96 -18.83
N GLN A 731 12.69 -8.45 -17.88
CA GLN A 731 11.84 -9.27 -17.01
C GLN A 731 10.69 -9.94 -17.79
N LEU A 732 10.18 -9.28 -18.82
CA LEU A 732 9.10 -9.80 -19.65
C LEU A 732 9.60 -10.81 -20.70
N LEU A 733 10.75 -10.52 -21.32
CA LEU A 733 11.25 -11.26 -22.48
C LEU A 733 12.02 -12.52 -22.12
N PHE A 734 12.76 -12.54 -21.00
CA PHE A 734 13.63 -13.66 -20.62
C PHE A 734 12.95 -14.65 -19.67
N VAL A 735 11.70 -15.01 -19.99
CA VAL A 735 10.91 -16.03 -19.29
C VAL A 735 11.06 -17.37 -20.04
N PRO A 736 11.08 -18.55 -19.36
CA PRO A 736 11.36 -19.84 -19.99
C PRO A 736 10.43 -20.25 -21.16
N GLN A 737 9.28 -19.59 -21.30
CA GLN A 737 8.25 -19.94 -22.30
C GLN A 737 8.43 -19.18 -23.63
N VAL A 738 9.32 -18.20 -23.70
CA VAL A 738 9.49 -17.33 -24.88
C VAL A 738 10.51 -17.97 -25.85
N THR A 739 10.13 -18.11 -27.12
CA THR A 739 11.01 -18.67 -28.17
C THR A 739 12.08 -17.66 -28.61
N LEU A 740 13.21 -18.14 -29.14
CA LEU A 740 14.27 -17.26 -29.65
C LEU A 740 13.76 -16.32 -30.75
N SER A 741 12.94 -16.81 -31.69
CA SER A 741 12.39 -16.02 -32.78
C SER A 741 11.53 -14.84 -32.30
N THR A 742 10.68 -15.06 -31.30
CA THR A 742 9.86 -13.99 -30.71
C THR A 742 10.70 -12.97 -29.95
N LEU A 743 11.76 -13.43 -29.27
CA LEU A 743 12.74 -12.57 -28.60
C LEU A 743 13.49 -11.69 -29.60
N VAL A 744 13.95 -12.27 -30.71
CA VAL A 744 14.65 -11.56 -31.80
C VAL A 744 13.76 -10.47 -32.39
N GLU A 745 12.51 -10.79 -32.72
CA GLU A 745 11.56 -9.83 -33.28
C GLU A 745 11.31 -8.65 -32.34
N CYS A 746 11.20 -8.92 -31.03
CA CYS A 746 11.05 -7.88 -30.01
C CYS A 746 12.29 -6.97 -29.92
N ILE A 747 13.49 -7.54 -29.91
CA ILE A 747 14.75 -6.78 -29.79
C ILE A 747 14.98 -5.91 -31.02
N VAL A 748 14.74 -6.44 -32.22
CA VAL A 748 14.86 -5.69 -33.47
C VAL A 748 13.90 -4.50 -33.48
N ALA A 749 12.66 -4.69 -33.04
CA ALA A 749 11.69 -3.59 -32.94
C ALA A 749 12.13 -2.51 -31.94
N VAL A 750 12.61 -2.91 -30.76
CA VAL A 750 13.10 -1.99 -29.73
C VAL A 750 14.31 -1.20 -30.24
N ARG A 751 15.24 -1.85 -30.95
CA ARG A 751 16.39 -1.18 -31.59
C ARG A 751 15.93 -0.15 -32.62
N SER A 752 14.95 -0.48 -33.46
CA SER A 752 14.40 0.45 -34.46
C SER A 752 13.76 1.68 -33.82
N HIS A 753 13.09 1.55 -32.67
CA HIS A 753 12.54 2.71 -31.97
C HIS A 753 13.62 3.62 -31.36
N CYS A 754 14.79 3.07 -31.02
CA CYS A 754 15.95 3.86 -30.55
C CYS A 754 16.45 4.82 -31.64
N ASP A 755 16.30 4.49 -32.92
CA ASP A 755 16.71 5.36 -34.04
C ASP A 755 16.00 6.72 -34.02
N GLN A 756 14.82 6.82 -33.39
CA GLN A 756 14.13 8.11 -33.19
C GLN A 756 14.90 9.06 -32.26
N LEU A 757 15.66 8.55 -31.29
CA LEU A 757 16.54 9.35 -30.44
C LEU A 757 17.82 9.74 -31.16
N ILE A 758 18.30 8.90 -32.08
CA ILE A 758 19.46 9.21 -32.93
C ILE A 758 19.16 10.43 -33.82
N GLN A 759 17.91 10.59 -34.29
CA GLN A 759 17.48 11.79 -35.01
C GLN A 759 17.58 13.08 -34.17
N LEU A 760 17.52 12.98 -32.84
CA LEU A 760 17.80 14.10 -31.92
C LEU A 760 19.29 14.26 -31.58
N GLY A 761 20.16 13.41 -32.14
CA GLY A 761 21.60 13.41 -31.87
C GLY A 761 22.02 12.61 -30.63
N MET A 762 21.14 11.77 -30.08
CA MET A 762 21.43 10.95 -28.90
C MET A 762 21.37 9.46 -29.25
N ASP A 763 22.52 8.79 -29.24
CA ASP A 763 22.59 7.34 -29.42
C ASP A 763 22.64 6.61 -28.07
N PHE A 764 21.63 5.79 -27.80
CA PHE A 764 21.55 4.93 -26.61
C PHE A 764 21.49 3.44 -26.95
N ARG A 765 21.72 3.07 -28.21
CA ARG A 765 21.69 1.67 -28.66
C ARG A 765 22.73 0.82 -27.95
N PHE A 766 23.93 1.37 -27.74
CA PHE A 766 25.02 0.71 -27.01
C PHE A 766 24.61 0.33 -25.58
N GLN A 767 23.82 1.19 -24.90
CA GLN A 767 23.37 0.95 -23.53
C GLN A 767 22.33 -0.17 -23.49
N LEU A 768 21.39 -0.16 -24.45
CA LEU A 768 20.38 -1.21 -24.60
C LEU A 768 21.04 -2.58 -24.83
N ASP A 769 21.96 -2.64 -25.80
CA ASP A 769 22.69 -3.86 -26.14
C ASP A 769 23.56 -4.34 -24.96
N GLY A 770 24.20 -3.42 -24.23
CA GLY A 770 24.99 -3.72 -23.05
C GLY A 770 24.19 -4.38 -21.91
N GLN A 771 22.95 -3.93 -21.67
CA GLN A 771 22.07 -4.51 -20.64
C GLN A 771 21.47 -5.86 -21.07
N LEU A 772 21.15 -6.02 -22.36
CA LEU A 772 20.61 -7.27 -22.90
C LEU A 772 21.68 -8.36 -23.09
N ARG A 773 22.96 -7.99 -23.09
CA ARG A 773 24.09 -8.90 -23.35
C ARG A 773 24.08 -10.16 -22.48
N SER A 774 24.04 -10.01 -21.14
CA SER A 774 24.15 -11.16 -20.23
C SER A 774 22.94 -12.11 -20.35
N PRO A 775 21.69 -11.62 -20.37
CA PRO A 775 20.52 -12.45 -20.66
C PRO A 775 20.60 -13.14 -22.03
N LEU A 776 21.00 -12.44 -23.09
CA LEU A 776 21.10 -13.00 -24.43
C LEU A 776 22.15 -14.11 -24.54
N ILE A 777 23.32 -13.94 -23.93
CA ILE A 777 24.36 -14.99 -23.90
C ILE A 777 23.82 -16.26 -23.26
N LYS A 778 23.05 -16.14 -22.17
CA LYS A 778 22.43 -17.29 -21.49
C LYS A 778 21.39 -17.97 -22.38
N THR A 779 20.50 -17.19 -22.98
CA THR A 779 19.43 -17.72 -23.85
C THR A 779 19.99 -18.37 -25.10
N ILE A 780 20.94 -17.74 -25.79
CA ILE A 780 21.57 -18.30 -27.01
C ILE A 780 22.28 -19.62 -26.69
N LYS A 781 22.98 -19.71 -25.56
CA LYS A 781 23.61 -20.97 -25.13
C LYS A 781 22.60 -22.06 -24.79
N ALA A 782 21.49 -21.70 -24.13
CA ALA A 782 20.41 -22.64 -23.82
C ALA A 782 19.76 -23.18 -25.10
N VAL A 783 19.34 -22.29 -26.02
CA VAL A 783 18.76 -22.66 -27.31
C VAL A 783 19.73 -23.47 -28.16
N GLY A 784 21.02 -23.13 -28.14
CA GLY A 784 22.06 -23.91 -28.79
C GLY A 784 22.16 -25.34 -28.26
N LYS A 785 22.04 -25.52 -26.94
CA LYS A 785 22.03 -26.85 -26.30
C LYS A 785 20.76 -27.64 -26.65
N ASP A 786 19.60 -27.01 -26.62
CA ASP A 786 18.33 -27.66 -26.98
C ASP A 786 18.31 -28.07 -28.46
N SER A 787 18.85 -27.23 -29.33
CA SER A 787 19.06 -27.51 -30.75
C SER A 787 20.00 -28.71 -30.93
N LEU A 788 21.11 -28.75 -30.20
CA LEU A 788 22.06 -29.86 -30.22
C LEU A 788 21.42 -31.18 -29.80
N ASP A 789 20.66 -31.18 -28.70
CA ASP A 789 19.99 -32.38 -28.19
C ASP A 789 18.90 -32.86 -29.16
N THR A 790 18.26 -31.94 -29.90
CA THR A 790 17.34 -32.27 -31.00
C THR A 790 18.06 -32.92 -32.17
N VAL A 791 19.19 -32.36 -32.61
CA VAL A 791 20.01 -32.95 -33.69
C VAL A 791 20.51 -34.33 -33.30
N LYS A 792 21.01 -34.53 -32.07
CA LYS A 792 21.44 -35.85 -31.58
C LYS A 792 20.32 -36.89 -31.58
N ARG A 793 19.09 -36.51 -31.22
CA ARG A 793 17.92 -37.40 -31.29
C ARG A 793 17.62 -37.80 -32.74
N HIS A 794 17.60 -36.84 -33.66
CA HIS A 794 17.37 -37.14 -35.06
C HIS A 794 18.47 -37.99 -35.69
N ILE A 795 19.73 -37.80 -35.29
CA ILE A 795 20.86 -38.67 -35.67
C ILE A 795 20.65 -40.10 -35.18
N ALA A 796 20.16 -40.29 -33.94
CA ALA A 796 19.91 -41.63 -33.38
C ALA A 796 18.75 -42.37 -34.08
N GLU A 797 17.80 -41.61 -34.64
CA GLU A 797 16.63 -42.12 -35.39
C GLU A 797 16.90 -42.24 -36.90
N ASP A 798 18.11 -41.88 -37.36
CA ASP A 798 18.44 -41.81 -38.78
C ASP A 798 18.60 -43.21 -39.38
N ASN A 799 17.70 -43.53 -40.31
CA ASN A 799 17.63 -44.84 -40.97
C ASN A 799 18.18 -44.81 -42.40
N TRP A 800 18.80 -43.71 -42.86
CA TRP A 800 19.38 -43.58 -44.21
C TRP A 800 18.42 -43.98 -45.34
N ARG A 801 17.14 -43.57 -45.22
CA ARG A 801 16.11 -43.77 -46.26
C ARG A 801 15.71 -42.43 -46.90
N PRO A 802 15.46 -42.42 -48.22
CA PRO A 802 14.94 -41.22 -48.88
C PRO A 802 13.54 -40.88 -48.34
N THR A 803 13.23 -39.60 -48.22
CA THR A 803 11.94 -39.14 -47.68
C THR A 803 10.82 -39.27 -48.73
N ASN A 804 9.73 -39.92 -48.33
CA ASN A 804 8.47 -39.95 -49.08
C ASN A 804 7.48 -38.97 -48.43
N LEU A 805 6.94 -38.03 -49.21
CA LEU A 805 5.99 -37.02 -48.73
C LEU A 805 4.52 -37.37 -49.01
N GLU A 806 4.28 -38.58 -49.54
CA GLU A 806 2.99 -39.20 -49.86
C GLU A 806 2.18 -38.49 -50.96
N THR A 807 2.15 -37.15 -50.95
CA THR A 807 1.34 -36.29 -51.84
C THR A 807 2.20 -35.21 -52.49
N SER A 808 1.94 -34.93 -53.78
CA SER A 808 2.62 -33.85 -54.53
C SER A 808 2.43 -32.44 -53.91
N GLN A 809 1.32 -32.21 -53.20
CA GLN A 809 1.07 -30.95 -52.47
C GLN A 809 2.03 -30.74 -51.29
N ASN A 810 2.39 -31.81 -50.57
CA ASN A 810 3.34 -31.72 -49.44
C ASN A 810 4.77 -31.46 -49.93
N LEU A 811 5.11 -31.99 -51.11
CA LEU A 811 6.36 -31.67 -51.80
C LEU A 811 6.42 -30.19 -52.17
N GLN A 812 5.36 -29.63 -52.77
CA GLN A 812 5.31 -28.21 -53.10
C GLN A 812 5.42 -27.31 -51.86
N LYS A 813 4.72 -27.64 -50.76
CA LYS A 813 4.83 -26.90 -49.48
C LYS A 813 6.25 -26.95 -48.90
N LEU A 814 6.89 -28.11 -48.94
CA LEU A 814 8.26 -28.26 -48.46
C LEU A 814 9.25 -27.45 -49.30
N LEU A 815 9.09 -27.45 -50.63
CA LEU A 815 9.93 -26.68 -51.52
C LEU A 815 9.75 -25.17 -51.30
N THR A 816 8.51 -24.68 -51.13
CA THR A 816 8.29 -23.27 -50.79
C THR A 816 8.92 -22.89 -49.45
N GLU A 817 8.81 -23.74 -48.42
CA GLU A 817 9.45 -23.47 -47.12
C GLU A 817 10.98 -23.47 -47.17
N LEU A 818 11.58 -24.28 -48.05
CA LEU A 818 13.03 -24.35 -48.24
C LEU A 818 13.53 -23.18 -49.09
N ASP A 819 12.76 -22.76 -50.10
CA ASP A 819 13.02 -21.55 -50.89
C ASP A 819 12.91 -20.28 -50.03
N ASP A 820 11.94 -20.20 -49.10
CA ASP A 820 11.82 -19.08 -48.14
C ASP A 820 13.08 -18.93 -47.26
N LEU A 821 13.74 -20.04 -46.91
CA LEU A 821 15.01 -20.06 -46.18
C LEU A 821 16.24 -19.89 -47.11
N GLY A 822 16.03 -19.83 -48.42
CA GLY A 822 17.08 -19.74 -49.44
C GLY A 822 17.94 -21.00 -49.56
N ILE A 823 17.38 -22.18 -49.26
CA ILE A 823 18.06 -23.49 -49.38
C ILE A 823 17.40 -24.29 -50.52
N SER A 824 17.99 -24.28 -51.71
CA SER A 824 17.42 -25.01 -52.85
C SER A 824 17.74 -26.51 -52.79
N VAL A 825 16.76 -27.38 -53.03
CA VAL A 825 17.00 -28.82 -53.25
C VAL A 825 17.40 -29.05 -54.71
N PRO A 826 18.59 -29.61 -55.02
CA PRO A 826 18.98 -29.90 -56.39
C PRO A 826 17.99 -30.85 -57.06
N SER A 827 17.68 -30.59 -58.34
CA SER A 827 16.76 -31.35 -59.18
C SER A 827 17.23 -32.78 -59.48
N LEU A 828 17.17 -33.66 -58.49
CA LEU A 828 17.26 -35.12 -58.66
C LEU A 828 15.86 -35.70 -58.50
N GLN A 829 14.98 -35.36 -59.45
CA GLN A 829 13.63 -35.88 -59.53
C GLN A 829 13.68 -37.40 -59.69
N THR A 830 13.24 -38.12 -58.68
CA THR A 830 12.97 -39.55 -58.78
C THR A 830 11.50 -39.76 -58.38
N ASN A 831 10.58 -39.39 -59.26
CA ASN A 831 9.11 -39.46 -59.13
C ASN A 831 8.45 -38.38 -58.23
N ASP A 832 7.20 -38.03 -58.53
CA ASP A 832 6.44 -36.86 -58.04
C ASP A 832 6.25 -36.71 -56.50
N CYS A 833 6.72 -37.65 -55.69
CA CYS A 833 6.56 -37.66 -54.22
C CYS A 833 7.84 -37.96 -53.41
N TRP A 834 8.99 -38.21 -54.05
CA TRP A 834 10.22 -38.63 -53.35
C TRP A 834 11.35 -37.61 -53.45
N ILE A 835 12.05 -37.39 -52.34
CA ILE A 835 13.26 -36.55 -52.28
C ILE A 835 14.47 -37.44 -51.97
N PRO A 836 15.59 -37.29 -52.70
CA PRO A 836 16.82 -38.08 -52.49
C PRO A 836 17.65 -37.60 -51.30
N LEU A 837 17.00 -37.05 -50.27
CA LEU A 837 17.56 -36.62 -49.00
C LEU A 837 16.86 -37.36 -47.86
N THR A 838 17.53 -37.53 -46.72
CA THR A 838 16.90 -38.12 -45.53
C THR A 838 16.05 -37.08 -44.81
N TYR A 839 15.08 -37.57 -44.04
CA TYR A 839 14.23 -36.69 -43.23
C TYR A 839 15.08 -35.89 -42.24
N ASN A 840 16.09 -36.54 -41.63
CA ASN A 840 17.05 -35.92 -40.72
C ASN A 840 17.80 -34.74 -41.38
N THR A 841 18.34 -34.92 -42.58
CA THR A 841 19.08 -33.85 -43.27
C THR A 841 18.18 -32.66 -43.63
N ILE A 842 16.91 -32.89 -44.00
CA ILE A 842 15.95 -31.82 -44.29
C ILE A 842 15.56 -31.06 -43.01
N THR A 843 15.25 -31.77 -41.92
CA THR A 843 14.91 -31.14 -40.63
C THR A 843 16.09 -30.38 -40.04
N PHE A 844 17.31 -30.94 -40.15
CA PHE A 844 18.55 -30.27 -39.75
C PHE A 844 18.77 -28.98 -40.55
N ALA A 845 18.65 -29.00 -41.88
CA ALA A 845 18.85 -27.83 -42.73
C ALA A 845 17.91 -26.66 -42.34
N LYS A 846 16.63 -26.98 -42.11
CA LYS A 846 15.63 -26.00 -41.64
C LYS A 846 15.96 -25.45 -40.27
N LEU A 847 16.32 -26.32 -39.33
CA LEU A 847 16.65 -25.93 -37.96
C LEU A 847 17.89 -25.04 -37.93
N TYR A 848 18.94 -25.41 -38.66
CA TYR A 848 20.21 -24.70 -38.67
C TYR A 848 20.09 -23.30 -39.27
N VAL A 849 19.41 -23.16 -40.43
CA VAL A 849 19.27 -21.84 -41.07
C VAL A 849 18.36 -20.92 -40.28
N ARG A 850 17.27 -21.42 -39.68
CA ARG A 850 16.45 -20.61 -38.77
C ARG A 850 17.23 -20.13 -37.55
N LEU A 851 18.00 -21.03 -36.91
CA LEU A 851 18.86 -20.66 -35.79
C LEU A 851 19.90 -19.60 -36.20
N LEU A 852 20.47 -19.75 -37.40
CA LEU A 852 21.44 -18.81 -37.95
C LEU A 852 20.81 -17.42 -38.19
N GLU A 853 19.65 -17.34 -38.86
CA GLU A 853 18.95 -16.08 -39.13
C GLU A 853 18.55 -15.35 -37.83
N ASP A 854 18.02 -16.10 -36.86
CA ASP A 854 17.67 -15.58 -35.54
C ASP A 854 18.90 -15.02 -34.81
N CYS A 855 20.01 -15.77 -34.76
CA CYS A 855 21.25 -15.32 -34.11
C CYS A 855 21.89 -14.12 -34.82
N LEU A 856 21.88 -14.08 -36.16
CA LEU A 856 22.47 -12.99 -36.92
C LEU A 856 21.65 -11.69 -36.82
N SER A 857 20.33 -11.78 -36.66
CA SER A 857 19.45 -10.61 -36.52
C SER A 857 19.72 -9.81 -35.23
N ILE A 858 20.25 -10.45 -34.19
CA ILE A 858 20.59 -9.81 -32.91
C ILE A 858 22.09 -9.55 -32.74
N VAL A 859 22.91 -9.81 -33.76
CA VAL A 859 24.37 -9.75 -33.67
C VAL A 859 24.88 -8.40 -33.18
N THR A 860 25.80 -8.43 -32.22
CA THR A 860 26.61 -7.29 -31.79
C THR A 860 28.06 -7.73 -31.68
N PRO A 861 29.06 -6.83 -31.75
CA PRO A 861 30.48 -7.18 -31.68
C PRO A 861 30.83 -8.09 -30.49
N GLU A 862 30.14 -7.91 -29.36
CA GLU A 862 30.36 -8.65 -28.13
C GLU A 862 29.68 -10.03 -28.11
N LEU A 863 28.65 -10.24 -28.93
CA LEU A 863 27.90 -11.49 -29.03
C LEU A 863 28.47 -12.44 -30.10
N ILE A 864 29.19 -11.92 -31.09
CA ILE A 864 29.73 -12.68 -32.23
C ILE A 864 30.44 -13.95 -31.78
N THR A 865 31.33 -13.88 -30.79
CA THR A 865 32.09 -15.05 -30.33
C THR A 865 31.21 -16.17 -29.79
N THR A 866 30.15 -15.81 -29.05
CA THR A 866 29.20 -16.79 -28.48
C THR A 866 28.31 -17.38 -29.57
N ILE A 867 27.84 -16.55 -30.51
CA ILE A 867 27.05 -17.00 -31.66
C ILE A 867 27.86 -17.96 -32.52
N ASP A 868 29.10 -17.61 -32.86
CA ASP A 868 30.03 -18.45 -33.61
C ASP A 868 30.20 -19.81 -32.94
N ASP A 869 30.44 -19.84 -31.63
CA ASP A 869 30.66 -21.07 -30.89
C ASP A 869 29.41 -21.97 -30.90
N VAL A 870 28.21 -21.41 -30.72
CA VAL A 870 26.95 -22.17 -30.75
C VAL A 870 26.67 -22.73 -32.15
N LEU A 871 26.80 -21.91 -33.20
CA LEU A 871 26.56 -22.32 -34.58
C LEU A 871 27.56 -23.37 -35.05
N VAL A 872 28.84 -23.22 -34.68
CA VAL A 872 29.88 -24.22 -34.97
C VAL A 872 29.62 -25.50 -34.22
N PHE A 873 29.17 -25.45 -32.97
CA PHE A 873 28.91 -26.63 -32.16
C PHE A 873 27.76 -27.49 -32.70
N VAL A 874 26.64 -26.85 -33.10
CA VAL A 874 25.50 -27.55 -33.72
C VAL A 874 25.90 -28.15 -35.07
N MET A 875 26.58 -27.38 -35.95
CA MET A 875 27.02 -27.89 -37.25
C MET A 875 28.04 -29.03 -37.13
N ARG A 876 28.98 -28.94 -36.17
CA ARG A 876 30.02 -29.95 -35.98
C ARG A 876 29.44 -31.34 -35.71
N VAL A 877 28.35 -31.44 -34.93
CA VAL A 877 27.73 -32.75 -34.62
C VAL A 877 27.18 -33.41 -35.89
N GLU A 878 26.51 -32.64 -36.75
CA GLU A 878 26.01 -33.16 -38.03
C GLU A 878 27.15 -33.55 -38.97
N VAL A 879 28.19 -32.71 -39.08
CA VAL A 879 29.38 -33.03 -39.89
C VAL A 879 30.07 -34.30 -39.39
N GLN A 880 30.18 -34.51 -38.08
CA GLN A 880 30.76 -35.73 -37.51
C GLN A 880 29.91 -36.96 -37.83
N HIS A 881 28.57 -36.88 -37.73
CA HIS A 881 27.66 -37.96 -38.12
C HIS A 881 27.84 -38.34 -39.59
N LEU A 882 27.93 -37.34 -40.48
CA LEU A 882 28.16 -37.56 -41.91
C LEU A 882 29.52 -38.22 -42.17
N ILE A 883 30.59 -37.77 -41.53
CA ILE A 883 31.94 -38.35 -41.68
C ILE A 883 31.96 -39.81 -41.21
N VAL A 884 31.43 -40.10 -40.03
CA VAL A 884 31.36 -41.47 -39.49
C VAL A 884 30.57 -42.36 -40.44
N SER A 885 29.41 -41.90 -40.91
CA SER A 885 28.54 -42.65 -41.81
C SER A 885 29.15 -42.88 -43.20
N LEU A 886 29.98 -41.95 -43.70
CA LEU A 886 30.73 -42.13 -44.95
C LEU A 886 31.85 -43.18 -44.84
N THR A 887 32.37 -43.41 -43.63
CA THR A 887 33.43 -44.39 -43.34
C THR A 887 32.91 -45.76 -42.89
N ASP A 888 31.63 -45.88 -42.54
CA ASP A 888 31.06 -47.13 -42.01
C ASP A 888 30.96 -48.22 -43.11
N PRO A 889 31.61 -49.40 -42.92
CA PRO A 889 31.52 -50.50 -43.87
C PRO A 889 30.13 -51.12 -44.02
N LYS A 890 29.20 -50.91 -43.07
CA LYS A 890 27.83 -51.46 -43.11
C LYS A 890 26.92 -50.73 -44.10
N LEU A 891 27.16 -49.46 -44.37
CA LEU A 891 26.33 -48.60 -45.23
C LEU A 891 26.75 -48.60 -46.71
N LYS A 892 27.49 -49.63 -47.17
CA LYS A 892 28.01 -49.71 -48.56
C LYS A 892 26.92 -49.61 -49.64
N GLN A 893 25.72 -50.13 -49.39
CA GLN A 893 24.59 -50.08 -50.34
C GLN A 893 23.95 -48.69 -50.44
N GLU A 894 23.93 -47.94 -49.33
CA GLU A 894 23.32 -46.62 -49.21
C GLU A 894 24.33 -45.48 -49.39
N ARG A 895 25.61 -45.80 -49.66
CA ARG A 895 26.73 -44.85 -49.77
C ARG A 895 26.45 -43.69 -50.73
N LYS A 896 25.70 -43.91 -51.81
CA LYS A 896 25.30 -42.84 -52.75
C LYS A 896 24.33 -41.84 -52.11
N LEU A 897 23.40 -42.31 -51.28
CA LEU A 897 22.47 -41.45 -50.55
C LEU A 897 23.20 -40.67 -49.46
N VAL A 898 24.11 -41.31 -48.72
CA VAL A 898 24.97 -40.63 -47.73
C VAL A 898 25.81 -39.53 -48.40
N GLN A 899 26.40 -39.80 -49.56
CA GLN A 899 27.14 -38.80 -50.35
C GLN A 899 26.26 -37.63 -50.82
N ASN A 900 25.02 -37.90 -51.25
CA ASN A 900 24.09 -36.83 -51.64
C ASN A 900 23.70 -35.92 -50.46
N ASN A 901 23.44 -36.50 -49.28
CA ASN A 901 23.13 -35.72 -48.07
C ASN A 901 24.36 -34.93 -47.59
N ALA A 902 25.55 -35.53 -47.64
CA ALA A 902 26.80 -34.85 -47.31
C ALA A 902 27.12 -33.70 -48.29
N ALA A 903 26.87 -33.89 -49.60
CA ALA A 903 26.98 -32.85 -50.61
C ALA A 903 25.99 -31.71 -50.32
N TYR A 904 24.75 -32.04 -49.97
CA TYR A 904 23.72 -31.04 -49.66
C TYR A 904 24.08 -30.17 -48.46
N VAL A 905 24.55 -30.77 -47.36
CA VAL A 905 25.01 -30.00 -46.18
C VAL A 905 26.24 -29.16 -46.52
N ARG A 906 27.22 -29.70 -47.25
CA ARG A 906 28.47 -29.01 -47.61
C ARG A 906 28.26 -27.84 -48.59
N ASP A 907 27.52 -28.08 -49.66
CA ASP A 907 27.47 -27.17 -50.82
C ASP A 907 26.24 -26.28 -50.80
N VAL A 908 25.18 -26.64 -50.08
CA VAL A 908 23.95 -25.84 -49.98
C VAL A 908 23.83 -25.20 -48.59
N VAL A 909 23.76 -26.00 -47.52
CA VAL A 909 23.49 -25.47 -46.16
C VAL A 909 24.64 -24.63 -45.61
N ILE A 910 25.88 -25.14 -45.67
CA ILE A 910 27.04 -24.40 -45.17
C ILE A 910 27.31 -23.15 -46.04
N VAL A 911 27.17 -23.24 -47.36
CA VAL A 911 27.37 -22.10 -48.26
C VAL A 911 26.35 -21.00 -47.98
N ARG A 912 25.06 -21.35 -47.86
CA ARG A 912 24.01 -20.42 -47.45
C ARG A 912 24.33 -19.76 -46.11
N GLY A 913 24.85 -20.55 -45.16
CA GLY A 913 25.25 -20.02 -43.87
C GLY A 913 26.40 -19.00 -43.93
N LEU A 914 27.38 -19.24 -44.80
CA LEU A 914 28.49 -18.31 -45.04
C LEU A 914 28.04 -17.02 -45.72
N GLU A 915 27.10 -17.10 -46.66
CA GLU A 915 26.51 -15.93 -47.34
C GLU A 915 25.74 -15.04 -46.36
N LEU A 916 24.84 -15.65 -45.57
CA LEU A 916 24.06 -14.93 -44.56
C LEU A 916 24.98 -14.28 -43.52
N TYR A 917 25.97 -15.00 -43.01
CA TYR A 917 26.93 -14.47 -42.04
C TYR A 917 27.71 -13.27 -42.61
N LYS A 918 28.18 -13.37 -43.85
CA LYS A 918 28.90 -12.28 -44.53
C LYS A 918 28.01 -11.06 -44.73
N SER A 919 26.74 -11.27 -45.09
CA SER A 919 25.78 -10.17 -45.28
C SER A 919 25.48 -9.39 -44.00
N ALA A 920 25.41 -10.09 -42.86
CA ALA A 920 25.05 -9.49 -41.57
C ALA A 920 26.25 -8.85 -40.85
N THR A 921 27.44 -9.45 -40.94
CA THR A 921 28.61 -9.04 -40.15
C THR A 921 29.71 -8.37 -40.96
N ASN A 922 29.68 -8.45 -42.30
CA ASN A 922 30.80 -8.14 -43.20
C ASN A 922 32.10 -8.92 -42.92
N LEU A 923 32.06 -9.94 -42.07
CA LEU A 923 33.20 -10.79 -41.72
C LEU A 923 33.12 -12.16 -42.43
N LYS A 924 34.26 -12.85 -42.51
CA LYS A 924 34.32 -14.25 -43.00
C LYS A 924 34.21 -15.21 -41.83
N PHE A 925 33.26 -16.15 -41.88
CA PHE A 925 33.09 -17.18 -40.85
C PHE A 925 34.10 -18.33 -41.02
N THR A 926 35.33 -18.12 -40.54
CA THR A 926 36.47 -19.05 -40.73
C THR A 926 36.24 -20.42 -40.09
N LYS A 927 35.63 -20.48 -38.90
CA LYS A 927 35.34 -21.74 -38.20
C LYS A 927 34.35 -22.63 -38.98
N LEU A 928 33.35 -22.03 -39.62
CA LEU A 928 32.36 -22.77 -40.43
C LEU A 928 32.96 -23.22 -41.77
N LEU A 929 33.81 -22.40 -42.39
CA LEU A 929 34.60 -22.79 -43.57
C LEU A 929 35.48 -24.02 -43.28
N ALA A 930 36.15 -24.07 -42.13
CA ALA A 930 36.95 -25.22 -41.74
C ALA A 930 36.13 -26.51 -41.59
N LEU A 931 34.85 -26.42 -41.16
CA LEU A 931 33.95 -27.58 -41.13
C LEU A 931 33.52 -28.02 -42.54
N LYS A 932 33.35 -27.08 -43.47
CA LYS A 932 33.08 -27.39 -44.89
C LYS A 932 34.17 -28.26 -45.49
N GLU A 933 35.43 -27.90 -45.24
CA GLU A 933 36.62 -28.58 -45.78
C GLU A 933 36.82 -29.99 -45.21
N GLN A 934 36.23 -30.31 -44.04
CA GLN A 934 36.30 -31.64 -43.43
C GLN A 934 35.41 -32.68 -44.16
N ILE A 935 34.41 -32.25 -44.93
CA ILE A 935 33.51 -33.14 -45.67
C ILE A 935 34.14 -33.50 -47.02
N VAL A 936 34.97 -34.55 -47.03
CA VAL A 936 35.66 -35.05 -48.21
C VAL A 936 35.14 -36.45 -48.58
N PHE A 937 34.69 -36.61 -49.83
CA PHE A 937 34.33 -37.90 -50.40
C PHE A 937 34.68 -37.93 -51.89
N GLU A 938 35.11 -39.11 -52.39
CA GLU A 938 35.46 -39.30 -53.80
C GLU A 938 34.24 -39.13 -54.71
N SER A 939 34.39 -38.34 -55.77
CA SER A 939 33.41 -38.29 -56.86
C SER A 939 33.43 -39.63 -57.62
N LEU A 940 32.31 -40.36 -57.60
CA LEU A 940 32.15 -41.55 -58.43
C LEU A 940 32.29 -41.18 -59.91
N SER A 941 33.39 -41.63 -60.54
CA SER A 941 33.50 -41.67 -62.00
C SER A 941 32.31 -42.44 -62.60
N PRO A 942 31.80 -42.07 -63.79
CA PRO A 942 30.62 -42.68 -64.37
C PRO A 942 30.95 -44.10 -64.86
N THR A 943 30.73 -45.10 -64.02
CA THR A 943 30.83 -46.51 -64.44
C THR A 943 29.60 -46.89 -65.25
N LYS A 944 29.83 -47.21 -66.53
CA LYS A 944 28.84 -47.72 -67.48
C LYS A 944 28.04 -48.91 -66.89
N PRO A 945 26.73 -49.04 -67.18
CA PRO A 945 25.92 -50.13 -66.66
C PRO A 945 26.36 -51.47 -67.24
N ARG A 946 26.61 -52.45 -66.35
CA ARG A 946 26.79 -53.86 -66.70
C ARG A 946 25.41 -54.47 -67.01
N PRO A 947 25.24 -55.25 -68.09
CA PRO A 947 23.94 -55.82 -68.45
C PRO A 947 23.51 -56.91 -67.44
N ALA A 948 22.21 -56.96 -67.16
CA ALA A 948 21.60 -57.87 -66.19
C ALA A 948 21.72 -59.36 -66.61
N PRO A 949 21.82 -60.32 -65.66
CA PRO A 949 21.75 -61.75 -65.97
C PRO A 949 20.31 -62.13 -66.33
N ARG A 950 20.13 -62.87 -67.43
CA ARG A 950 18.86 -63.50 -67.81
C ARG A 950 18.46 -64.53 -66.75
N THR A 951 17.33 -64.31 -66.06
CA THR A 951 16.66 -65.34 -65.27
C THR A 951 15.70 -66.11 -66.15
N SER A 952 15.96 -67.41 -66.28
CA SER A 952 15.07 -68.40 -66.90
C SER A 952 13.90 -68.71 -65.96
N VAL A 953 12.67 -68.48 -66.42
CA VAL A 953 11.41 -68.86 -65.76
C VAL A 953 11.12 -70.34 -66.03
N PRO A 954 10.89 -71.21 -65.03
CA PRO A 954 10.19 -72.46 -65.24
C PRO A 954 8.68 -72.25 -65.08
N LYS A 955 7.94 -72.80 -66.05
CA LYS A 955 6.48 -72.86 -66.13
C LYS A 955 5.92 -73.71 -64.99
N TYR A 956 4.84 -73.27 -64.33
CA TYR A 956 3.90 -74.16 -63.69
C TYR A 956 2.60 -74.23 -64.50
N SER A 957 2.17 -75.45 -64.78
CA SER A 957 0.96 -75.80 -65.51
C SER A 957 -0.29 -75.63 -64.63
N THR A 958 -1.29 -75.01 -65.23
CA THR A 958 -2.69 -75.01 -64.82
C THR A 958 -3.24 -76.42 -64.69
N THR A 959 -3.51 -76.88 -63.46
CA THR A 959 -4.63 -77.76 -63.05
C THR A 959 -4.50 -78.02 -61.55
N GLU A 960 -5.25 -77.28 -60.74
CA GLU A 960 -6.02 -77.80 -59.59
C GLU A 960 -6.76 -76.60 -58.98
N TYR A 961 -8.04 -76.53 -59.36
CA TYR A 961 -9.03 -75.56 -58.89
C TYR A 961 -9.86 -76.28 -57.82
N LEU A 962 -9.84 -75.79 -56.58
CA LEU A 962 -10.98 -75.69 -55.67
C LEU A 962 -10.63 -74.72 -54.54
#